data_AF-A0AAV9UL94-F1
#
_entry.id   AF-A0AAV9UL94-F1
#
_cell.length_a   1.000
_cell.length_b   1.000
_cell.length_c   1.000
_cell.angle_alpha   90.00
_cell.angle_beta   90.00
_cell.angle_gamma   90.00
#
_symmetry.space_group_name_H-M   'P 1'
#
loop_
_entity.id
_entity.type
_entity.pdbx_description
1 polymer ?
#
loop_
_entity_poly.entity_id
_entity_poly.type
_entity_poly.pdbx_seq_one_letter_code
_entity_poly.pdbx_strand_id
1 'polypeptide(L)'
;MIMRPSSSLDAQSPRPAAYPLHHFLLNTFIYTVRRATRLLQGRLNKFRNLWTQASTTRSLPLFQYRSAGLSERRRRNLLTLSSLCCISLIYSFSGVATKLINLADPPLDARWDRDQLVALVGSQYFLGELISTHEWSTFAFGSKAIPAPPPEPPGAVVIEVVPPSDWLTCPAAQELVRSLPEVTFISFEEALSGVRDLDNRDLGWLDEWLSEGALKYSSVKPIAPVLDVVYTWVNGSSRAFHQAKHAVESTSRLADMPDYRKDTLNRHQDWDELRYSLRSIETFLAKTGDGQMRSPNPLGNITNVSTAHSDDTQSLQIPLWLDTSLPDAPRVIAQESLVNPVLMETCALDTFSSCSIEARLDRLESDTDKFMSLSDDMLLSDQHSPADIYSPLYGFSFAFEYSWPHFTIDYPPAFGSEEYKYGELPYLYLSAYLLQIRFGWEYRSYPKHTVHPMSRSILRELRSTFPSAFELSSAQRFRGESPAIHLWFLFYWYVIERHRETLLWSYLYGNLHDGDTGMLNKTRLLLQLSDIDTSAPFARTSLLPSTVAQAFANASIEPNKASQGLWTSLDGPVWLSLEDERELAERFDRNLTAKTSFQEPRYLKPCRMEPQCFEFEDTSSNLVPIMSIFDRWRRVERSCGDCMINILLRKSGPTGLGAFLARDPKKRKIALRALHRYSHTISRVDARYGMMESSQVVDELTAEWLKQKPAEICFNDHLNSEDPVEISKFAQKAKGTSSDYQRDLENCMIRA
;
A
#
# COMPACT_ATOMS: atom_id res chain seq x y z
N MET A 1 -59.23 -13.57 -7.37
CA MET A 1 -59.90 -14.40 -8.38
C MET A 1 -58.86 -15.40 -8.86
N ILE A 2 -58.99 -16.68 -8.43
CA ILE A 2 -58.51 -17.93 -9.09
C ILE A 2 -56.97 -18.01 -9.35
N MET A 3 -56.14 -18.98 -8.95
CA MET A 3 -56.20 -20.29 -8.27
C MET A 3 -54.73 -20.68 -7.92
N ARG A 4 -54.53 -21.37 -6.78
CA ARG A 4 -53.41 -22.31 -6.51
C ARG A 4 -53.58 -23.59 -7.40
N PRO A 5 -52.64 -24.55 -7.57
CA PRO A 5 -51.89 -25.21 -6.47
C PRO A 5 -50.51 -25.89 -6.81
N SER A 6 -49.71 -26.25 -5.78
CA SER A 6 -49.26 -27.63 -5.38
C SER A 6 -48.27 -28.34 -6.34
N SER A 7 -47.29 -29.17 -5.96
CA SER A 7 -47.09 -30.05 -4.78
C SER A 7 -45.66 -30.64 -4.78
N SER A 8 -45.21 -30.99 -3.57
CA SER A 8 -44.16 -31.91 -3.14
C SER A 8 -44.16 -33.31 -3.78
N LEU A 9 -42.98 -33.97 -3.89
CA LEU A 9 -42.59 -35.22 -3.19
C LEU A 9 -41.33 -35.91 -3.77
N ASP A 10 -40.65 -36.60 -2.86
CA ASP A 10 -39.38 -37.36 -2.94
C ASP A 10 -39.25 -38.42 -4.04
N ALA A 11 -38.00 -38.70 -4.48
CA ALA A 11 -37.39 -40.05 -4.44
C ALA A 11 -35.96 -40.11 -5.04
N GLN A 12 -35.02 -40.57 -4.21
CA GLN A 12 -33.95 -41.55 -4.47
C GLN A 12 -33.01 -41.46 -5.70
N SER A 13 -31.71 -41.51 -5.39
CA SER A 13 -30.53 -41.72 -6.24
C SER A 13 -30.64 -42.90 -7.24
N PRO A 14 -29.83 -42.88 -8.32
CA PRO A 14 -28.56 -43.63 -8.25
C PRO A 14 -27.37 -42.89 -8.88
N ARG A 15 -26.15 -43.20 -8.38
CA ARG A 15 -24.87 -42.87 -9.02
C ARG A 15 -24.83 -43.38 -10.47
N PRO A 16 -24.00 -42.74 -11.34
CA PRO A 16 -22.91 -43.51 -11.91
C PRO A 16 -21.54 -42.82 -11.85
N ALA A 17 -20.55 -43.69 -11.69
CA ALA A 17 -19.10 -43.49 -11.74
C ALA A 17 -18.65 -42.81 -13.05
N ALA A 18 -17.79 -41.79 -13.01
CA ALA A 18 -16.32 -41.88 -13.06
C ALA A 18 -15.70 -41.77 -14.48
N TYR A 19 -14.93 -40.69 -14.65
CA TYR A 19 -13.69 -40.55 -15.45
C TYR A 19 -13.65 -41.01 -16.92
N PRO A 20 -13.46 -40.05 -17.86
CA PRO A 20 -12.30 -40.15 -18.75
C PRO A 20 -11.73 -38.77 -19.14
N LEU A 21 -10.93 -38.14 -18.28
CA LEU A 21 -10.01 -37.05 -18.69
C LEU A 21 -8.60 -37.24 -18.12
N HIS A 22 -8.51 -37.80 -16.91
CA HIS A 22 -7.25 -38.12 -16.22
C HIS A 22 -6.38 -39.13 -16.99
N HIS A 23 -6.98 -40.11 -17.68
CA HIS A 23 -6.22 -41.14 -18.40
C HIS A 23 -5.61 -40.63 -19.72
N PHE A 24 -6.16 -39.56 -20.29
CA PHE A 24 -5.65 -38.95 -21.52
C PHE A 24 -4.51 -37.96 -21.21
N LEU A 25 -4.66 -37.14 -20.16
CA LEU A 25 -3.62 -36.19 -19.72
C LEU A 25 -2.40 -36.91 -19.13
N LEU A 26 -2.60 -37.97 -18.34
CA LEU A 26 -1.49 -38.76 -17.77
C LEU A 26 -0.72 -39.53 -18.85
N ASN A 27 -1.42 -40.10 -19.86
CA ASN A 27 -0.74 -40.75 -20.99
C ASN A 27 -0.03 -39.75 -21.91
N THR A 28 -0.57 -38.54 -22.08
CA THR A 28 0.07 -37.47 -22.86
C THR A 28 1.31 -36.93 -22.14
N PHE A 29 1.28 -36.80 -20.81
CA PHE A 29 2.43 -36.40 -20.00
C PHE A 29 3.51 -37.49 -19.97
N ILE A 30 3.15 -38.76 -19.76
CA ILE A 30 4.09 -39.90 -19.83
C ILE A 30 4.70 -40.03 -21.23
N TYR A 31 3.93 -39.78 -22.30
CA TYR A 31 4.43 -39.78 -23.67
C TYR A 31 5.41 -38.63 -23.92
N THR A 32 5.12 -37.42 -23.42
CA THR A 32 5.96 -36.23 -23.57
C THR A 32 7.26 -36.35 -22.79
N VAL A 33 7.20 -36.86 -21.55
CA VAL A 33 8.39 -37.17 -20.74
C VAL A 33 9.23 -38.26 -21.41
N ARG A 34 8.64 -39.38 -21.85
CA ARG A 34 9.37 -40.44 -22.58
C ARG A 34 9.98 -39.95 -23.89
N ARG A 35 9.34 -39.01 -24.60
CA ARG A 35 9.86 -38.39 -25.83
C ARG A 35 11.03 -37.45 -25.52
N ALA A 36 10.95 -36.67 -24.45
CA ALA A 36 12.06 -35.84 -23.97
C ALA A 36 13.25 -36.68 -23.49
N THR A 37 13.00 -37.78 -22.77
CA THR A 37 14.06 -38.71 -22.34
C THR A 37 14.71 -39.40 -23.54
N ARG A 38 13.95 -39.83 -24.56
CA ARG A 38 14.52 -40.41 -25.80
C ARG A 38 15.30 -39.38 -26.64
N LEU A 39 14.88 -38.11 -26.67
CA LEU A 39 15.61 -37.03 -27.33
C LEU A 39 16.93 -36.71 -26.62
N LEU A 40 16.93 -36.70 -25.28
CA LEU A 40 18.13 -36.55 -24.46
C LEU A 40 19.08 -37.76 -24.61
N GLN A 41 18.54 -38.97 -24.64
CA GLN A 41 19.31 -40.21 -24.82
C GLN A 41 19.85 -40.34 -26.25
N GLY A 42 19.12 -39.83 -27.25
CA GLY A 42 19.59 -39.68 -28.64
C GLY A 42 20.70 -38.65 -28.79
N ARG A 43 20.65 -37.52 -28.05
CA ARG A 43 21.73 -36.52 -28.00
C ARG A 43 22.97 -37.04 -27.25
N LEU A 44 22.78 -37.80 -26.16
CA LEU A 44 23.85 -38.48 -25.43
C LEU A 44 24.52 -39.59 -26.26
N ASN A 45 23.74 -40.36 -27.04
CA ASN A 45 24.28 -41.36 -27.97
C ASN A 45 25.00 -40.73 -29.17
N LYS A 46 24.54 -39.55 -29.64
CA LYS A 46 25.28 -38.74 -30.64
C LYS A 46 26.63 -38.25 -30.11
N PHE A 47 26.68 -37.81 -28.84
CA PHE A 47 27.92 -37.46 -28.15
C PHE A 47 28.85 -38.66 -27.97
N ARG A 48 28.30 -39.84 -27.65
CA ARG A 48 29.05 -41.09 -27.51
C ARG A 48 29.58 -41.61 -28.84
N ASN A 49 28.82 -41.47 -29.94
CA ASN A 49 29.25 -41.84 -31.29
C ASN A 49 30.29 -40.87 -31.88
N LEU A 50 30.21 -39.57 -31.56
CA LEU A 50 31.26 -38.59 -31.88
C LEU A 50 32.57 -38.90 -31.14
N TRP A 51 32.48 -39.52 -29.96
CA TRP A 51 33.64 -39.93 -29.17
C TRP A 51 34.28 -41.24 -29.66
N THR A 52 33.49 -42.21 -30.14
CA THR A 52 34.02 -43.45 -30.75
C THR A 52 34.54 -43.26 -32.18
N GLN A 53 34.08 -42.25 -32.93
CA GLN A 53 34.67 -41.88 -34.22
C GLN A 53 35.99 -41.11 -34.09
N ALA A 54 36.33 -40.57 -32.91
CA ALA A 54 37.60 -39.88 -32.67
C ALA A 54 38.77 -40.83 -32.33
N SER A 55 38.52 -42.13 -32.13
CA SER A 55 39.56 -43.12 -31.78
C SER A 55 40.06 -44.01 -32.93
N THR A 56 39.49 -43.93 -34.13
CA THR A 56 39.96 -44.70 -35.29
C THR A 56 39.70 -43.97 -36.60
N THR A 57 40.61 -43.10 -37.04
CA THR A 57 41.02 -42.93 -38.46
C THR A 57 42.12 -41.87 -38.58
N ARG A 58 43.11 -42.17 -39.42
CA ARG A 58 44.21 -41.28 -39.83
C ARG A 58 43.68 -40.12 -40.69
N SER A 59 44.45 -39.03 -40.65
CA SER A 59 44.47 -37.86 -41.56
C SER A 59 43.27 -36.91 -41.59
N LEU A 60 43.43 -35.71 -40.99
CA LEU A 60 43.41 -34.40 -41.66
C LEU A 60 43.75 -33.28 -40.64
N PRO A 61 44.49 -32.23 -41.04
CA PRO A 61 45.02 -31.22 -40.12
C PRO A 61 44.05 -30.04 -40.01
N LEU A 62 43.96 -29.42 -38.83
CA LEU A 62 43.90 -27.97 -38.63
C LEU A 62 43.72 -27.65 -37.13
N PHE A 63 44.40 -26.59 -36.70
CA PHE A 63 44.46 -26.01 -35.35
C PHE A 63 45.38 -26.69 -34.33
N GLN A 64 46.67 -26.40 -34.51
CA GLN A 64 47.60 -26.22 -33.39
C GLN A 64 47.14 -25.01 -32.55
N TYR A 65 46.84 -25.22 -31.27
CA TYR A 65 47.17 -24.24 -30.23
C TYR A 65 47.56 -24.95 -28.94
N ARG A 66 48.74 -24.60 -28.43
CA ARG A 66 49.35 -25.12 -27.22
C ARG A 66 48.57 -24.64 -25.99
N SER A 67 48.21 -25.56 -25.09
CA SER A 67 48.24 -25.26 -23.65
C SER A 67 48.74 -26.49 -22.88
N ALA A 68 49.82 -26.27 -22.15
CA ALA A 68 50.53 -27.25 -21.37
C ALA A 68 49.86 -27.45 -20.00
N GLY A 69 49.93 -28.69 -19.50
CA GLY A 69 50.11 -28.96 -18.08
C GLY A 69 48.90 -28.79 -17.14
N LEU A 70 47.97 -29.75 -17.16
CA LEU A 70 47.14 -30.04 -15.98
C LEU A 70 47.32 -31.52 -15.62
N SER A 71 47.95 -31.79 -14.47
CA SER A 71 48.17 -33.15 -13.97
C SER A 71 46.84 -33.90 -13.79
N GLU A 72 46.83 -35.20 -14.07
CA GLU A 72 45.67 -36.10 -14.03
C GLU A 72 44.84 -35.99 -12.72
N ARG A 73 45.50 -35.66 -11.60
CA ARG A 73 44.88 -35.44 -10.29
C ARG A 73 43.96 -34.22 -10.25
N ARG A 74 44.28 -33.13 -10.96
CA ARG A 74 43.42 -31.93 -11.07
C ARG A 74 42.21 -32.17 -11.98
N ARG A 75 42.36 -32.99 -13.04
CA ARG A 75 41.22 -33.42 -13.88
C ARG A 75 40.23 -34.28 -13.11
N ARG A 76 40.71 -35.23 -12.29
CA ARG A 76 39.83 -36.02 -11.40
C ARG A 76 39.12 -35.14 -10.38
N ASN A 77 39.81 -34.18 -9.77
CA ASN A 77 39.20 -33.26 -8.81
C ASN A 77 38.12 -32.36 -9.45
N LEU A 78 38.38 -31.81 -10.64
CA LEU A 78 37.39 -31.03 -11.41
C LEU A 78 36.18 -31.88 -11.82
N LEU A 79 36.40 -33.14 -12.21
CA LEU A 79 35.32 -34.08 -12.53
C LEU A 79 34.48 -34.40 -11.29
N THR A 80 35.10 -34.71 -10.14
CA THR A 80 34.36 -34.92 -8.89
C THR A 80 33.61 -33.68 -8.41
N LEU A 81 34.18 -32.48 -8.56
CA LEU A 81 33.50 -31.22 -8.27
C LEU A 81 32.31 -30.98 -9.21
N SER A 82 32.46 -31.27 -10.50
CA SER A 82 31.36 -31.16 -11.46
C SER A 82 30.25 -32.18 -11.19
N SER A 83 30.61 -33.41 -10.80
CA SER A 83 29.64 -34.45 -10.43
C SER A 83 28.92 -34.12 -9.11
N LEU A 84 29.62 -33.57 -8.12
CA LEU A 84 29.02 -33.10 -6.88
C LEU A 84 28.10 -31.89 -7.10
N CYS A 85 28.48 -30.94 -7.97
CA CYS A 85 27.59 -29.85 -8.39
C CYS A 85 26.36 -30.35 -9.14
N CYS A 86 26.50 -31.32 -10.05
CA CYS A 86 25.36 -31.91 -10.76
C CYS A 86 24.46 -32.69 -9.82
N ILE A 87 25.01 -33.44 -8.85
CA ILE A 87 24.22 -34.15 -7.83
C ILE A 87 23.52 -33.14 -6.92
N SER A 88 24.19 -32.07 -6.51
CA SER A 88 23.58 -31.01 -5.70
C SER A 88 22.48 -30.27 -6.47
N LEU A 89 22.68 -29.99 -7.77
CA LEU A 89 21.65 -29.44 -8.64
C LEU A 89 20.47 -30.40 -8.80
N ILE A 90 20.72 -31.71 -8.98
CA ILE A 90 19.66 -32.72 -9.08
C ILE A 90 18.89 -32.84 -7.76
N TYR A 91 19.56 -32.77 -6.60
CA TYR A 91 18.90 -32.77 -5.28
C TYR A 91 18.14 -31.47 -4.99
N SER A 92 18.66 -30.32 -5.43
CA SER A 92 17.96 -29.03 -5.36
C SER A 92 16.75 -29.01 -6.27
N PHE A 93 16.87 -29.49 -7.52
CA PHE A 93 15.75 -29.60 -8.45
C PHE A 93 14.75 -30.69 -8.04
N SER A 94 15.18 -31.80 -7.42
CA SER A 94 14.26 -32.80 -6.88
C SER A 94 13.58 -32.30 -5.62
N GLY A 95 14.28 -31.56 -4.75
CA GLY A 95 13.70 -30.92 -3.57
C GLY A 95 12.67 -29.84 -3.92
N VAL A 96 12.97 -29.03 -4.94
CA VAL A 96 12.06 -28.01 -5.50
C VAL A 96 10.90 -28.67 -6.26
N ALA A 97 11.15 -29.71 -7.05
CA ALA A 97 10.09 -30.45 -7.75
C ALA A 97 9.18 -31.22 -6.80
N THR A 98 9.71 -31.80 -5.72
CA THR A 98 8.88 -32.50 -4.71
C THR A 98 8.07 -31.51 -3.87
N LYS A 99 8.61 -30.31 -3.61
CA LYS A 99 7.84 -29.19 -3.01
C LYS A 99 6.77 -28.63 -3.96
N LEU A 100 7.05 -28.56 -5.27
CA LEU A 100 6.09 -28.11 -6.30
C LEU A 100 5.02 -29.17 -6.61
N ILE A 101 5.32 -30.46 -6.52
CA ILE A 101 4.36 -31.55 -6.74
C ILE A 101 3.36 -31.64 -5.57
N ASN A 102 3.73 -31.22 -4.36
CA ASN A 102 2.83 -31.13 -3.22
C ASN A 102 1.91 -29.88 -3.23
N LEU A 103 2.02 -29.00 -4.23
CA LEU A 103 1.10 -27.88 -4.45
C LEU A 103 -0.11 -28.24 -5.32
N ALA A 104 -0.23 -29.50 -5.76
CA ALA A 104 -1.26 -29.91 -6.71
C ALA A 104 -2.64 -30.24 -6.10
N ASP A 105 -2.80 -30.13 -4.78
CA ASP A 105 -4.09 -30.04 -4.05
C ASP A 105 -3.75 -29.94 -2.55
N PRO A 106 -3.58 -28.73 -1.96
CA PRO A 106 -3.56 -28.63 -0.52
C PRO A 106 -4.93 -29.07 0.02
N PRO A 107 -5.02 -29.90 1.07
CA PRO A 107 -6.29 -30.00 1.79
C PRO A 107 -6.70 -28.58 2.21
N LEU A 108 -8.00 -28.28 2.22
CA LEU A 108 -8.58 -26.98 2.61
C LEU A 108 -8.11 -26.44 3.99
N ASP A 109 -7.36 -27.24 4.75
CA ASP A 109 -6.75 -26.92 6.05
C ASP A 109 -5.20 -26.83 6.04
N ALA A 110 -4.52 -26.91 4.90
CA ALA A 110 -3.06 -26.82 4.82
C ALA A 110 -2.59 -25.38 5.08
N ARG A 111 -2.32 -25.09 6.35
CA ARG A 111 -1.63 -23.87 6.78
C ARG A 111 -0.29 -23.79 6.07
N TRP A 112 -0.07 -22.72 5.33
CA TRP A 112 1.26 -22.38 4.83
C TRP A 112 2.22 -22.33 6.02
N ASP A 113 3.27 -23.13 5.98
CA ASP A 113 4.31 -23.00 6.99
C ASP A 113 5.09 -21.69 6.76
N ARG A 114 5.76 -21.20 7.82
CA ARG A 114 6.47 -19.93 7.79
C ARG A 114 7.54 -19.88 6.70
N ASP A 115 8.20 -21.01 6.41
CA ASP A 115 9.25 -21.09 5.39
C ASP A 115 8.66 -21.03 3.97
N GLN A 116 7.47 -21.60 3.75
CA GLN A 116 6.73 -21.52 2.49
C GLN A 116 6.28 -20.09 2.20
N LEU A 117 5.79 -19.35 3.21
CA LEU A 117 5.46 -17.93 3.05
C LEU A 117 6.71 -17.10 2.72
N VAL A 118 7.84 -17.30 3.42
CA VAL A 118 9.11 -16.60 3.08
C VAL A 118 9.53 -16.86 1.64
N ALA A 119 9.45 -18.12 1.20
CA ALA A 119 9.82 -18.48 -0.16
C ALA A 119 8.92 -17.81 -1.22
N LEU A 120 7.65 -17.56 -0.88
CA LEU A 120 6.69 -16.92 -1.77
C LEU A 120 6.82 -15.40 -1.80
N VAL A 121 6.80 -14.74 -0.63
CA VAL A 121 6.80 -13.28 -0.58
C VAL A 121 8.21 -12.72 -0.71
N GLY A 122 9.23 -13.40 -0.18
CA GLY A 122 10.62 -12.96 -0.14
C GLY A 122 11.06 -12.54 1.27
N SER A 123 12.38 -12.52 1.50
CA SER A 123 12.97 -12.25 2.83
C SER A 123 12.80 -10.81 3.33
N GLN A 124 12.42 -9.89 2.45
CA GLN A 124 12.15 -8.49 2.75
C GLN A 124 10.73 -8.25 3.29
N TYR A 125 9.89 -9.29 3.32
CA TYR A 125 8.52 -9.24 3.81
C TYR A 125 8.41 -9.85 5.20
N PHE A 126 7.38 -9.41 5.92
CA PHE A 126 7.08 -9.87 7.27
C PHE A 126 6.14 -11.07 7.17
N LEU A 127 6.22 -12.00 8.12
CA LEU A 127 5.46 -13.25 8.02
C LEU A 127 4.24 -13.24 8.93
N GLY A 128 4.33 -12.51 10.04
CA GLY A 128 3.26 -12.35 11.01
C GLY A 128 2.78 -13.65 11.63
N GLU A 129 1.79 -13.52 12.49
CA GLU A 129 0.96 -14.62 12.97
C GLU A 129 -0.39 -14.61 12.25
N LEU A 130 -0.94 -15.77 11.95
CA LEU A 130 -2.20 -15.88 11.24
C LEU A 130 -3.38 -15.39 12.11
N ILE A 131 -4.15 -14.41 11.62
CA ILE A 131 -5.39 -13.95 12.28
C ILE A 131 -6.62 -14.61 11.65
N SER A 132 -6.66 -14.69 10.32
CA SER A 132 -7.79 -15.20 9.54
C SER A 132 -7.30 -16.02 8.34
N THR A 133 -7.90 -17.20 8.14
CA THR A 133 -7.75 -18.07 6.96
C THR A 133 -9.04 -18.06 6.17
N HIS A 134 -8.98 -17.94 4.83
CA HIS A 134 -10.14 -17.94 3.91
C HIS A 134 -11.13 -19.10 4.16
N GLU A 135 -12.42 -19.05 3.77
CA GLU A 135 -13.12 -18.38 2.65
C GLU A 135 -13.64 -16.96 2.99
N TRP A 136 -13.22 -15.94 2.22
CA TRP A 136 -13.84 -14.59 2.10
C TRP A 136 -15.06 -14.38 3.00
N SER A 137 -14.82 -13.94 4.24
CA SER A 137 -15.65 -14.25 5.40
C SER A 137 -17.16 -14.33 5.13
N THR A 138 -17.77 -15.52 5.21
CA THR A 138 -19.20 -15.66 5.49
C THR A 138 -19.46 -14.99 6.85
N PHE A 139 -19.97 -13.77 6.81
CA PHE A 139 -20.19 -12.95 7.98
C PHE A 139 -21.48 -13.39 8.68
N ALA A 140 -21.53 -14.59 9.25
CA ALA A 140 -22.60 -14.91 10.19
C ALA A 140 -22.48 -13.92 11.36
N PHE A 141 -23.31 -12.87 11.36
CA PHE A 141 -23.51 -12.01 12.53
C PHE A 141 -24.08 -12.89 13.65
N GLY A 142 -23.20 -13.54 14.40
CA GLY A 142 -23.54 -14.38 15.53
C GLY A 142 -24.04 -13.51 16.66
N SER A 143 -25.36 -13.37 16.77
CA SER A 143 -26.21 -13.15 17.96
C SER A 143 -25.87 -12.09 19.02
N LYS A 144 -24.71 -11.42 18.97
CA LYS A 144 -24.33 -10.31 19.85
C LYS A 144 -24.16 -9.04 19.04
N ALA A 145 -25.07 -8.11 19.26
CA ALA A 145 -24.98 -6.75 18.76
C ALA A 145 -23.73 -6.08 19.35
N ILE A 146 -22.75 -5.78 18.48
CA ILE A 146 -21.77 -4.75 18.76
C ILE A 146 -22.49 -3.43 18.39
N PRO A 147 -22.54 -2.43 19.28
CA PRO A 147 -23.16 -1.16 18.93
C PRO A 147 -22.31 -0.45 17.87
N ALA A 148 -22.67 -0.63 16.60
CA ALA A 148 -22.31 0.33 15.57
C ALA A 148 -23.04 1.65 15.88
N PRO A 149 -22.43 2.82 15.65
CA PRO A 149 -23.21 4.04 15.50
C PRO A 149 -24.28 3.83 14.42
N PRO A 150 -25.43 4.51 14.53
CA PRO A 150 -26.52 4.30 13.58
C PRO A 150 -25.99 4.53 12.16
N PRO A 151 -26.30 3.62 11.21
CA PRO A 151 -25.94 3.84 9.82
C PRO A 151 -26.45 5.22 9.40
N GLU A 152 -25.67 5.98 8.65
CA GLU A 152 -26.21 7.13 7.93
C GLU A 152 -26.76 6.61 6.59
N PRO A 153 -28.08 6.69 6.33
CA PRO A 153 -29.18 7.12 7.21
C PRO A 153 -29.73 6.00 8.13
N PRO A 154 -30.42 6.36 9.25
CA PRO A 154 -30.86 5.41 10.27
C PRO A 154 -31.77 4.29 9.71
N GLY A 155 -31.40 3.03 9.95
CA GLY A 155 -32.21 1.85 9.57
C GLY A 155 -31.56 0.87 8.58
N ALA A 156 -30.28 1.03 8.23
CA ALA A 156 -29.59 0.09 7.34
C ALA A 156 -29.46 -1.32 7.98
N VAL A 157 -29.78 -2.32 7.18
CA VAL A 157 -29.61 -3.73 7.51
C VAL A 157 -28.14 -4.08 7.26
N VAL A 158 -27.50 -4.71 8.24
CA VAL A 158 -26.17 -5.28 8.09
C VAL A 158 -26.28 -6.53 7.20
N ILE A 159 -25.64 -6.52 6.03
CA ILE A 159 -25.68 -7.63 5.06
C ILE A 159 -24.34 -8.36 5.08
N GLU A 160 -24.38 -9.70 5.06
CA GLU A 160 -23.18 -10.51 4.89
C GLU A 160 -22.60 -10.32 3.48
N VAL A 161 -21.30 -10.06 3.40
CA VAL A 161 -20.62 -9.74 2.16
C VAL A 161 -19.47 -10.73 1.95
N VAL A 162 -19.58 -11.53 0.90
CA VAL A 162 -18.51 -12.42 0.41
C VAL A 162 -18.03 -11.85 -0.91
N PRO A 163 -16.83 -11.25 -0.99
CA PRO A 163 -16.32 -10.81 -2.27
C PRO A 163 -16.00 -12.04 -3.14
N PRO A 164 -16.48 -12.07 -4.38
CA PRO A 164 -16.38 -13.24 -5.25
C PRO A 164 -14.97 -13.40 -5.85
N SER A 165 -14.26 -14.46 -5.42
CA SER A 165 -12.97 -14.86 -5.99
C SER A 165 -13.04 -15.29 -7.46
N ASP A 166 -14.22 -15.71 -7.91
CA ASP A 166 -14.54 -16.13 -9.26
C ASP A 166 -14.54 -14.98 -10.28
N TRP A 167 -14.49 -13.72 -9.83
CA TRP A 167 -14.42 -12.55 -10.73
C TRP A 167 -13.03 -12.28 -11.30
N LEU A 168 -11.97 -12.89 -10.76
CA LEU A 168 -10.64 -12.83 -11.35
C LEU A 168 -10.63 -13.59 -12.68
N THR A 169 -10.29 -12.93 -13.78
CA THR A 169 -10.14 -13.60 -15.09
C THR A 169 -8.81 -14.37 -15.24
N CYS A 170 -8.05 -14.51 -14.16
CA CYS A 170 -6.75 -15.17 -14.14
C CYS A 170 -6.70 -16.41 -13.21
N PRO A 171 -6.84 -17.64 -13.75
CA PRO A 171 -6.90 -18.87 -12.93
C PRO A 171 -5.66 -19.11 -12.05
N ALA A 172 -4.46 -18.80 -12.55
CA ALA A 172 -3.24 -18.94 -11.76
C ALA A 172 -3.22 -17.99 -10.55
N ALA A 173 -3.73 -16.77 -10.72
CA ALA A 173 -3.89 -15.82 -9.62
C ALA A 173 -5.00 -16.24 -8.66
N GLN A 174 -6.12 -16.80 -9.16
CA GLN A 174 -7.17 -17.35 -8.30
C GLN A 174 -6.62 -18.43 -7.36
N GLU A 175 -5.83 -19.36 -7.90
CA GLU A 175 -5.24 -20.45 -7.10
C GLU A 175 -4.27 -19.89 -6.05
N LEU A 176 -3.41 -18.95 -6.43
CA LEU A 176 -2.50 -18.29 -5.49
C LEU A 176 -3.29 -17.55 -4.40
N VAL A 177 -4.29 -16.75 -4.75
CA VAL A 177 -5.10 -15.98 -3.80
C VAL A 177 -5.82 -16.89 -2.82
N ARG A 178 -6.40 -18.02 -3.28
CA ARG A 178 -7.07 -19.01 -2.41
C ARG A 178 -6.12 -19.66 -1.42
N SER A 179 -4.86 -19.80 -1.79
CA SER A 179 -3.86 -20.40 -0.92
C SER A 179 -3.38 -19.43 0.18
N LEU A 180 -3.44 -18.12 -0.04
CA LEU A 180 -2.90 -17.13 0.88
C LEU A 180 -3.85 -16.82 2.05
N PRO A 181 -3.32 -16.47 3.24
CA PRO A 181 -4.15 -16.02 4.34
C PRO A 181 -4.79 -14.65 4.04
N GLU A 182 -5.93 -14.40 4.66
CA GLU A 182 -6.64 -13.12 4.50
C GLU A 182 -5.97 -12.01 5.29
N VAL A 183 -5.71 -12.28 6.59
CA VAL A 183 -5.12 -11.33 7.51
C VAL A 183 -4.07 -12.00 8.38
N THR A 184 -2.89 -11.40 8.45
CA THR A 184 -1.84 -11.74 9.42
C THR A 184 -1.59 -10.58 10.40
N PHE A 185 -1.06 -10.91 11.58
CA PHE A 185 -0.67 -10.00 12.64
C PHE A 185 0.84 -9.82 12.61
N ILE A 186 1.33 -8.65 12.22
CA ILE A 186 2.76 -8.34 12.31
C ILE A 186 3.07 -7.69 13.67
N SER A 187 3.92 -8.35 14.46
CA SER A 187 4.42 -7.79 15.73
C SER A 187 5.31 -6.55 15.48
N PHE A 188 5.48 -5.69 16.49
CA PHE A 188 6.35 -4.52 16.32
C PHE A 188 7.83 -4.92 16.22
N GLU A 189 8.22 -5.98 16.91
CA GLU A 189 9.56 -6.57 16.82
C GLU A 189 9.87 -7.03 15.40
N GLU A 190 8.94 -7.73 14.75
CA GLU A 190 9.09 -8.14 13.35
C GLU A 190 9.08 -6.94 12.41
N ALA A 191 8.10 -6.03 12.53
CA ALA A 191 7.97 -4.84 11.69
C ALA A 191 9.23 -3.94 11.70
N LEU A 192 9.98 -3.96 12.81
CA LEU A 192 11.21 -3.18 12.98
C LEU A 192 12.48 -3.95 12.60
N SER A 193 12.43 -5.28 12.43
CA SER A 193 13.62 -6.13 12.22
C SER A 193 14.33 -5.92 10.86
N GLY A 194 13.61 -5.45 9.84
CA GLY A 194 14.12 -5.24 8.48
C GLY A 194 14.28 -3.77 8.08
N VAL A 195 14.01 -2.83 8.99
CA VAL A 195 14.15 -1.39 8.72
C VAL A 195 15.60 -0.99 8.98
N ARG A 196 16.21 -0.17 8.11
CA ARG A 196 17.55 0.38 8.37
C ARG A 196 17.56 0.98 9.77
N ASP A 197 18.42 0.46 10.63
CA ASP A 197 18.47 0.83 12.03
C ASP A 197 18.67 2.35 12.14
N LEU A 198 17.71 3.07 12.74
CA LEU A 198 18.00 4.36 13.36
C LEU A 198 19.16 4.12 14.32
N ASP A 199 20.27 4.83 14.14
CA ASP A 199 21.44 4.61 14.96
C ASP A 199 21.15 5.02 16.41
N ASN A 200 21.99 4.62 17.37
CA ASN A 200 21.73 4.96 18.78
C ASN A 200 21.79 6.48 19.04
N ARG A 201 22.33 7.30 18.12
CA ARG A 201 22.34 8.77 18.23
C ARG A 201 21.00 9.36 17.79
N ASP A 202 20.35 8.76 16.79
CA ASP A 202 19.00 9.13 16.36
C ASP A 202 17.94 8.87 17.44
N LEU A 203 18.18 7.91 18.32
CA LEU A 203 17.26 7.64 19.45
C LEU A 203 17.24 8.76 20.49
N GLY A 204 18.30 9.57 20.61
CA GLY A 204 18.39 10.62 21.63
C GLY A 204 17.37 11.75 21.40
N TRP A 205 17.41 12.36 20.21
CA TRP A 205 16.45 13.40 19.84
C TRP A 205 15.03 12.85 19.74
N LEU A 206 14.89 11.61 19.27
CA LEU A 206 13.58 10.99 19.12
C LEU A 206 12.92 10.73 20.48
N ASP A 207 13.69 10.28 21.46
CA ASP A 207 13.21 10.10 22.82
C ASP A 207 12.78 11.44 23.44
N GLU A 208 13.61 12.47 23.30
CA GLU A 208 13.28 13.83 23.76
C GLU A 208 11.98 14.34 23.10
N TRP A 209 11.89 14.23 21.78
CA TRP A 209 10.73 14.65 21.00
C TRP A 209 9.46 13.91 21.40
N LEU A 210 9.47 12.58 21.43
CA LEU A 210 8.28 11.80 21.77
C LEU A 210 7.92 11.92 23.25
N SER A 211 8.88 12.07 24.15
CA SER A 211 8.61 12.22 25.58
C SER A 211 8.02 13.59 25.91
N GLU A 212 8.64 14.67 25.42
CA GLU A 212 8.29 16.05 25.81
C GLU A 212 7.45 16.80 24.77
N GLY A 213 7.44 16.35 23.51
CA GLY A 213 6.91 17.13 22.39
C GLY A 213 7.72 18.38 22.09
N ALA A 214 9.02 18.39 22.44
CA ALA A 214 9.94 19.50 22.22
C ALA A 214 11.37 18.99 22.05
N LEU A 215 12.16 19.69 21.26
CA LEU A 215 13.61 19.48 21.15
C LEU A 215 14.34 20.65 21.82
N LYS A 216 14.99 20.42 22.96
CA LYS A 216 15.67 21.45 23.76
C LYS A 216 17.15 21.18 23.95
N TYR A 217 17.53 19.93 24.14
CA TYR A 217 18.83 19.54 24.67
C TYR A 217 19.62 18.61 23.74
N SER A 218 18.97 17.92 22.80
CA SER A 218 19.68 17.00 21.91
C SER A 218 20.71 17.74 21.04
N SER A 219 21.95 17.27 21.14
CA SER A 219 23.07 17.75 20.28
C SER A 219 22.98 17.22 18.85
N VAL A 220 22.31 16.08 18.67
CA VAL A 220 22.04 15.46 17.37
C VAL A 220 20.62 15.84 16.95
N LYS A 221 20.47 16.29 15.71
CA LYS A 221 19.18 16.72 15.15
C LYS A 221 18.67 15.69 14.15
N PRO A 222 17.35 15.60 13.94
CA PRO A 222 16.81 14.80 12.85
C PRO A 222 17.32 15.30 11.50
N ILE A 223 17.46 14.38 10.54
CA ILE A 223 17.89 14.69 9.18
C ILE A 223 16.66 14.94 8.32
N ALA A 224 16.69 16.00 7.51
CA ALA A 224 15.64 16.27 6.54
C ALA A 224 15.51 15.08 5.56
N PRO A 225 14.28 14.66 5.21
CA PRO A 225 14.10 13.45 4.43
C PRO A 225 14.46 13.69 2.96
N VAL A 226 15.05 12.66 2.36
CA VAL A 226 15.08 12.50 0.91
C VAL A 226 13.85 11.68 0.51
N LEU A 227 13.19 12.09 -0.57
CA LEU A 227 11.94 11.54 -1.06
C LEU A 227 12.15 11.05 -2.49
N ASP A 228 11.93 9.77 -2.72
CA ASP A 228 11.79 9.28 -4.09
C ASP A 228 10.44 9.73 -4.66
N VAL A 229 10.33 9.71 -5.99
CA VAL A 229 9.11 10.05 -6.72
C VAL A 229 8.72 8.86 -7.58
N VAL A 230 7.45 8.46 -7.50
CA VAL A 230 6.93 7.34 -8.27
C VAL A 230 5.71 7.78 -9.05
N TYR A 231 5.77 7.59 -10.37
CA TYR A 231 4.65 7.81 -11.28
C TYR A 231 4.17 6.48 -11.87
N THR A 232 2.89 6.41 -12.18
CA THR A 232 2.33 5.45 -13.14
C THR A 232 1.96 6.20 -14.40
N TRP A 233 2.34 5.69 -15.57
CA TRP A 233 2.05 6.35 -16.85
C TRP A 233 2.06 5.37 -18.02
N VAL A 234 1.24 5.68 -19.03
CA VAL A 234 1.17 4.94 -20.28
C VAL A 234 0.96 5.89 -21.45
N ASN A 235 1.52 5.55 -22.60
CA ASN A 235 1.16 6.17 -23.87
C ASN A 235 -0.05 5.45 -24.47
N GLY A 236 -1.26 5.94 -24.23
CA GLY A 236 -2.45 5.39 -24.87
C GLY A 236 -2.67 5.84 -26.30
N SER A 237 -1.70 6.44 -27.00
CA SER A 237 -1.67 6.44 -28.47
C SER A 237 -0.96 5.21 -29.05
N SER A 238 -0.35 4.38 -28.20
CA SER A 238 0.44 3.24 -28.67
C SER A 238 -0.41 2.12 -29.27
N ARG A 239 -0.06 1.69 -30.49
CA ARG A 239 -0.79 0.61 -31.17
C ARG A 239 -0.56 -0.73 -30.48
N ALA A 240 0.66 -1.04 -30.06
CA ALA A 240 1.00 -2.24 -29.33
C ALA A 240 0.21 -2.36 -28.02
N PHE A 241 0.06 -1.25 -27.29
CA PHE A 241 -0.76 -1.16 -26.08
C PHE A 241 -2.22 -1.47 -26.36
N HIS A 242 -2.83 -0.80 -27.33
CA HIS A 242 -4.22 -1.07 -27.72
C HIS A 242 -4.44 -2.50 -28.20
N GLN A 243 -3.50 -3.06 -28.95
CA GLN A 243 -3.57 -4.46 -29.39
C GLN A 243 -3.54 -5.43 -28.22
N ALA A 244 -2.65 -5.22 -27.25
CA ALA A 244 -2.56 -6.03 -26.04
C ALA A 244 -3.85 -5.92 -25.20
N LYS A 245 -4.34 -4.69 -25.01
CA LYS A 245 -5.60 -4.40 -24.30
C LYS A 245 -6.79 -5.12 -24.95
N HIS A 246 -7.02 -4.89 -26.24
CA HIS A 246 -8.13 -5.49 -26.97
C HIS A 246 -8.08 -7.01 -27.02
N ALA A 247 -6.89 -7.62 -27.01
CA ALA A 247 -6.74 -9.07 -27.02
C ALA A 247 -7.33 -9.75 -25.79
N VAL A 248 -7.42 -9.05 -24.65
CA VAL A 248 -7.98 -9.58 -23.40
C VAL A 248 -9.29 -8.90 -23.00
N GLU A 249 -9.56 -7.69 -23.46
CA GLU A 249 -10.76 -6.89 -23.12
C GLU A 249 -12.06 -7.59 -23.50
N SER A 250 -12.13 -8.26 -24.66
CA SER A 250 -13.34 -8.98 -25.10
C SER A 250 -13.72 -10.16 -24.20
N THR A 251 -12.81 -10.62 -23.35
CA THR A 251 -13.05 -11.72 -22.39
C THR A 251 -13.39 -11.20 -20.99
N SER A 252 -13.31 -9.88 -20.77
CA SER A 252 -13.70 -9.25 -19.52
C SER A 252 -15.22 -9.22 -19.38
N ARG A 253 -15.71 -9.46 -18.16
CA ARG A 253 -17.13 -9.26 -17.83
C ARG A 253 -17.59 -7.80 -17.99
N LEU A 254 -16.65 -6.86 -18.06
CA LEU A 254 -16.93 -5.44 -18.26
C LEU A 254 -17.22 -5.09 -19.73
N ALA A 255 -16.86 -5.95 -20.68
CA ALA A 255 -16.98 -5.65 -22.11
C ALA A 255 -18.41 -5.27 -22.53
N ASP A 256 -19.42 -5.85 -21.87
CA ASP A 256 -20.82 -5.59 -22.15
C ASP A 256 -21.39 -4.39 -21.37
N MET A 257 -20.68 -3.89 -20.35
CA MET A 257 -21.13 -2.75 -19.54
C MET A 257 -20.98 -1.42 -20.30
N PRO A 258 -22.07 -0.65 -20.49
CA PRO A 258 -22.02 0.64 -21.19
C PRO A 258 -21.06 1.65 -20.52
N ASP A 259 -21.08 1.72 -19.19
CA ASP A 259 -20.26 2.68 -18.44
C ASP A 259 -18.75 2.38 -18.58
N TYR A 260 -18.37 1.11 -18.58
CA TYR A 260 -16.99 0.70 -18.87
C TYR A 260 -16.55 1.13 -20.27
N ARG A 261 -17.41 0.94 -21.29
CA ARG A 261 -17.08 1.34 -22.66
C ARG A 261 -16.95 2.84 -22.85
N LYS A 262 -17.68 3.66 -22.10
CA LYS A 262 -17.52 5.11 -22.13
C LYS A 262 -16.19 5.51 -21.47
N ASP A 263 -15.88 4.90 -20.35
CA ASP A 263 -14.75 5.25 -19.49
C ASP A 263 -13.41 4.59 -19.90
N THR A 264 -13.43 3.61 -20.79
CA THR A 264 -12.20 3.05 -21.39
C THR A 264 -11.62 3.97 -22.49
N LEU A 265 -12.42 4.91 -23.02
CA LEU A 265 -12.06 5.82 -24.12
C LEU A 265 -11.13 6.96 -23.69
N ASN A 266 -11.30 7.47 -22.47
CA ASN A 266 -10.52 8.59 -21.93
C ASN A 266 -9.29 8.13 -21.13
N ARG A 267 -9.39 7.07 -20.34
CA ARG A 267 -8.41 6.66 -19.29
C ARG A 267 -6.94 6.46 -19.65
N HIS A 268 -6.58 6.43 -20.92
CA HIS A 268 -5.20 6.19 -21.35
C HIS A 268 -4.68 7.32 -22.25
N GLN A 269 -5.47 8.38 -22.45
CA GLN A 269 -5.03 9.52 -23.25
C GLN A 269 -3.87 10.21 -22.54
N ASP A 270 -2.89 10.67 -23.32
CA ASP A 270 -1.68 11.32 -22.81
C ASP A 270 -1.56 12.70 -23.46
N TRP A 271 -1.55 13.74 -22.64
CA TRP A 271 -1.51 15.14 -23.05
C TRP A 271 -0.23 15.84 -22.60
N ASP A 272 0.85 15.08 -22.37
CA ASP A 272 2.12 15.49 -21.76
C ASP A 272 2.01 15.86 -20.27
N GLU A 273 0.95 15.48 -19.54
CA GLU A 273 0.78 15.81 -18.12
C GLU A 273 1.99 15.37 -17.28
N LEU A 274 2.48 14.15 -17.49
CA LEU A 274 3.66 13.62 -16.79
C LEU A 274 4.86 14.56 -16.90
N ARG A 275 5.08 15.15 -18.09
CA ARG A 275 6.19 16.10 -18.32
C ARG A 275 6.06 17.30 -17.40
N TYR A 276 4.87 17.88 -17.34
CA TYR A 276 4.60 19.09 -16.55
C TYR A 276 4.53 18.79 -15.06
N SER A 277 3.99 17.64 -14.66
CA SER A 277 4.02 17.15 -13.29
C SER A 277 5.46 17.02 -12.78
N LEU A 278 6.35 16.35 -13.53
CA LEU A 278 7.77 16.23 -13.17
C LEU A 278 8.47 17.60 -13.02
N ARG A 279 8.20 18.52 -13.94
CA ARG A 279 8.72 19.89 -13.87
C ARG A 279 8.19 20.66 -12.67
N SER A 280 6.94 20.41 -12.29
CA SER A 280 6.33 21.01 -11.10
C SER A 280 7.04 20.53 -9.83
N ILE A 281 7.40 19.25 -9.74
CA ILE A 281 8.19 18.71 -8.62
C ILE A 281 9.55 19.39 -8.52
N GLU A 282 10.28 19.51 -9.64
CA GLU A 282 11.57 20.20 -9.65
C GLU A 282 11.43 21.67 -9.21
N THR A 283 10.41 22.36 -9.71
CA THR A 283 10.19 23.79 -9.49
C THR A 283 9.75 24.10 -8.06
N PHE A 284 8.83 23.30 -7.51
CA PHE A 284 8.15 23.63 -6.27
C PHE A 284 8.65 22.86 -5.05
N LEU A 285 9.29 21.70 -5.25
CA LEU A 285 9.84 20.91 -4.16
C LEU A 285 11.37 20.95 -4.17
N ALA A 286 12.04 20.75 -5.31
CA ALA A 286 13.50 20.69 -5.36
C ALA A 286 14.17 22.08 -5.30
N LYS A 287 13.49 23.11 -5.80
CA LYS A 287 13.96 24.49 -5.77
C LYS A 287 13.32 25.30 -4.64
N THR A 288 14.01 26.34 -4.19
CA THR A 288 13.49 27.40 -3.34
C THR A 288 12.70 28.41 -4.18
N GLY A 289 11.96 29.32 -3.51
CA GLY A 289 11.11 30.30 -4.21
C GLY A 289 11.86 31.31 -5.11
N ASP A 290 13.17 31.47 -4.89
CA ASP A 290 14.10 32.24 -5.73
C ASP A 290 14.74 31.40 -6.86
N GLY A 291 14.29 30.16 -7.05
CA GLY A 291 14.71 29.27 -8.14
C GLY A 291 16.03 28.52 -7.92
N GLN A 292 16.66 28.65 -6.75
CA GLN A 292 17.89 27.91 -6.43
C GLN A 292 17.57 26.47 -6.01
N MET A 293 18.46 25.53 -6.36
CA MET A 293 18.32 24.15 -5.87
C MET A 293 18.50 24.11 -4.35
N ARG A 294 17.59 23.41 -3.66
CA ARG A 294 17.72 23.15 -2.22
C ARG A 294 18.96 22.31 -1.95
N SER A 295 19.66 22.64 -0.86
CA SER A 295 20.83 21.90 -0.39
C SER A 295 20.64 21.50 1.07
N PRO A 296 20.52 20.19 1.38
CA PRO A 296 20.54 19.05 0.45
C PRO A 296 19.32 19.01 -0.47
N ASN A 297 19.47 18.37 -1.64
CA ASN A 297 18.36 18.13 -2.55
C ASN A 297 17.37 17.16 -1.89
N PRO A 298 16.08 17.53 -1.74
CA PRO A 298 15.10 16.63 -1.14
C PRO A 298 14.67 15.49 -2.05
N LEU A 299 15.00 15.52 -3.34
CA LEU A 299 14.63 14.46 -4.29
C LEU A 299 15.67 13.33 -4.32
N GLY A 300 15.17 12.10 -4.21
CA GLY A 300 15.89 10.86 -4.47
C GLY A 300 15.64 10.36 -5.90
N ASN A 301 15.41 9.06 -6.04
CA ASN A 301 15.13 8.45 -7.34
C ASN A 301 13.75 8.83 -7.86
N ILE A 302 13.67 9.23 -9.13
CA ILE A 302 12.41 9.40 -9.85
C ILE A 302 12.18 8.14 -10.70
N THR A 303 11.08 7.43 -10.47
CA THR A 303 10.71 6.21 -11.20
C THR A 303 9.35 6.38 -11.86
N ASN A 304 9.31 6.21 -13.18
CA ASN A 304 8.09 6.06 -13.96
C ASN A 304 7.82 4.57 -14.20
N VAL A 305 6.70 4.08 -13.69
CA VAL A 305 6.21 2.72 -13.91
C VAL A 305 5.30 2.74 -15.14
N SER A 306 5.76 2.11 -16.22
CA SER A 306 5.05 2.02 -17.50
C SER A 306 4.89 0.55 -17.92
N THR A 307 4.59 0.28 -19.19
CA THR A 307 4.29 -1.07 -19.70
C THR A 307 5.28 -1.52 -20.77
N ALA A 308 5.48 -2.84 -20.84
CA ALA A 308 6.22 -3.47 -21.92
C ALA A 308 5.54 -3.40 -23.30
N HIS A 309 4.25 -3.02 -23.37
CA HIS A 309 3.50 -2.91 -24.61
C HIS A 309 3.84 -1.64 -25.41
N SER A 310 5.04 -1.63 -26.01
CA SER A 310 5.57 -0.51 -26.79
C SER A 310 5.52 -0.76 -28.29
N ASP A 311 5.31 0.31 -29.07
CA ASP A 311 5.46 0.26 -30.53
C ASP A 311 6.92 0.18 -30.97
N ASP A 312 7.84 0.54 -30.09
CA ASP A 312 9.28 0.52 -30.35
C ASP A 312 9.89 -0.86 -30.08
N THR A 313 11.01 -1.11 -30.76
CA THR A 313 11.79 -2.36 -30.62
C THR A 313 12.37 -2.60 -29.21
N GLN A 314 12.29 -1.62 -28.31
CA GLN A 314 12.86 -1.67 -26.95
C GLN A 314 11.96 -2.36 -25.91
N SER A 315 10.77 -2.86 -26.28
CA SER A 315 9.88 -3.63 -25.40
C SER A 315 9.45 -2.93 -24.11
N LEU A 316 9.56 -1.59 -24.04
CA LEU A 316 9.14 -0.74 -22.91
C LEU A 316 8.64 0.60 -23.46
N GLN A 317 7.52 1.07 -22.94
CA GLN A 317 7.04 2.42 -23.26
C GLN A 317 7.87 3.45 -22.50
N ILE A 318 8.35 4.44 -23.25
CA ILE A 318 9.11 5.59 -22.73
C ILE A 318 8.44 6.85 -23.29
N PRO A 319 8.20 7.89 -22.46
CA PRO A 319 7.67 9.16 -22.96
C PRO A 319 8.57 9.72 -24.07
N LEU A 320 7.97 10.14 -25.20
CA LEU A 320 8.72 10.56 -26.40
C LEU A 320 9.66 11.74 -26.16
N TRP A 321 9.37 12.56 -25.16
CA TRP A 321 10.17 13.73 -24.77
C TRP A 321 11.29 13.39 -23.77
N LEU A 322 11.31 12.17 -23.23
CA LEU A 322 12.26 11.76 -22.19
C LEU A 322 13.51 11.12 -22.80
N ASP A 323 14.66 11.78 -22.61
CA ASP A 323 15.97 11.21 -22.94
C ASP A 323 16.52 10.44 -21.73
N THR A 324 16.38 9.11 -21.76
CA THR A 324 16.85 8.21 -20.70
C THR A 324 18.36 7.99 -20.68
N SER A 325 19.11 8.55 -21.66
CA SER A 325 20.57 8.46 -21.68
C SER A 325 21.26 9.43 -20.72
N LEU A 326 20.51 10.42 -20.20
CA LEU A 326 21.03 11.40 -19.26
C LEU A 326 21.17 10.79 -17.85
N PRO A 327 22.26 11.08 -17.10
CA PRO A 327 22.52 10.47 -15.80
C PRO A 327 21.41 10.67 -14.75
N ASP A 328 20.76 11.84 -14.77
CA ASP A 328 19.73 12.23 -13.80
C ASP A 328 18.31 12.07 -14.36
N ALA A 329 18.15 11.38 -15.50
CA ALA A 329 16.84 11.15 -16.10
C ALA A 329 15.97 10.25 -15.20
N PRO A 330 14.66 10.52 -15.11
CA PRO A 330 13.70 9.58 -14.55
C PRO A 330 13.89 8.16 -15.08
N ARG A 331 13.98 7.19 -14.16
CA ARG A 331 14.08 5.77 -14.50
C ARG A 331 12.71 5.28 -14.98
N VAL A 332 12.67 4.59 -16.12
CA VAL A 332 11.45 3.94 -16.59
C VAL A 332 11.54 2.43 -16.34
N ILE A 333 10.49 1.83 -15.77
CA ILE A 333 10.42 0.39 -15.52
C ILE A 333 9.11 -0.21 -16.04
N ALA A 334 9.16 -1.48 -16.43
CA ALA A 334 7.98 -2.24 -16.84
C ALA A 334 7.18 -2.72 -15.62
N GLN A 335 5.89 -2.43 -15.57
CA GLN A 335 4.95 -2.88 -14.54
C GLN A 335 4.82 -4.41 -14.46
N GLU A 336 5.08 -5.09 -15.59
CA GLU A 336 5.15 -6.54 -15.72
C GLU A 336 6.30 -7.13 -14.88
N SER A 337 7.39 -6.39 -14.69
CA SER A 337 8.52 -6.81 -13.86
C SER A 337 8.21 -6.82 -12.35
N LEU A 338 7.10 -6.19 -11.95
CA LEU A 338 6.63 -6.12 -10.57
C LEU A 338 5.55 -7.17 -10.25
N VAL A 339 5.24 -8.08 -11.17
CA VAL A 339 4.35 -9.20 -10.89
C VAL A 339 5.05 -10.21 -9.97
N ASN A 340 4.27 -10.89 -9.13
CA ASN A 340 4.77 -11.97 -8.31
C ASN A 340 5.52 -13.00 -9.19
N PRO A 341 6.74 -13.42 -8.83
CA PRO A 341 7.49 -14.42 -9.61
C PRO A 341 6.71 -15.71 -9.90
N VAL A 342 5.79 -16.13 -9.01
CA VAL A 342 4.92 -17.30 -9.23
C VAL A 342 3.87 -17.06 -10.32
N LEU A 343 3.48 -15.81 -10.54
CA LEU A 343 2.55 -15.39 -11.58
C LEU A 343 3.26 -14.90 -12.86
N MET A 344 4.59 -15.02 -12.92
CA MET A 344 5.35 -14.71 -14.13
C MET A 344 4.90 -15.65 -15.28
N GLU A 345 4.82 -15.12 -16.49
CA GLU A 345 4.30 -15.83 -17.68
C GLU A 345 2.81 -16.26 -17.59
N THR A 346 2.04 -15.67 -16.67
CA THR A 346 0.61 -15.90 -16.56
C THR A 346 -0.21 -14.68 -17.01
N CYS A 347 -1.53 -14.82 -16.97
CA CYS A 347 -2.52 -13.78 -17.23
C CYS A 347 -2.40 -12.50 -16.38
N ALA A 348 -1.62 -12.52 -15.29
CA ALA A 348 -1.42 -11.38 -14.38
C ALA A 348 -0.49 -10.30 -14.95
N LEU A 349 0.27 -10.57 -16.01
CA LEU A 349 1.15 -9.59 -16.65
C LEU A 349 0.36 -8.52 -17.42
N ASP A 350 -0.72 -8.92 -18.09
CA ASP A 350 -1.54 -8.06 -18.96
C ASP A 350 -2.56 -7.24 -18.15
N THR A 351 -2.08 -6.25 -17.39
CA THR A 351 -2.96 -5.30 -16.68
C THR A 351 -2.93 -3.90 -17.30
N PHE A 352 -4.11 -3.29 -17.29
CA PHE A 352 -4.46 -1.97 -17.80
C PHE A 352 -5.17 -1.16 -16.70
N SER A 353 -4.82 -1.44 -15.44
CA SER A 353 -5.43 -0.86 -14.24
C SER A 353 -4.36 -0.23 -13.34
N SER A 354 -4.49 1.07 -13.05
CA SER A 354 -3.59 1.74 -12.12
C SER A 354 -3.62 1.08 -10.74
N CYS A 355 -4.79 0.69 -10.24
CA CYS A 355 -4.94 0.02 -8.93
C CYS A 355 -4.14 -1.30 -8.85
N SER A 356 -3.99 -2.01 -9.96
CA SER A 356 -3.18 -3.23 -10.03
C SER A 356 -1.69 -2.94 -10.00
N ILE A 357 -1.26 -1.86 -10.67
CA ILE A 357 0.12 -1.39 -10.63
C ILE A 357 0.45 -0.85 -9.23
N GLU A 358 -0.46 -0.09 -8.63
CA GLU A 358 -0.37 0.42 -7.26
C GLU A 358 -0.16 -0.73 -6.26
N ALA A 359 -0.95 -1.80 -6.35
CA ALA A 359 -0.79 -3.00 -5.53
C ALA A 359 0.57 -3.74 -5.72
N ARG A 360 1.44 -3.25 -6.61
CA ARG A 360 2.80 -3.77 -6.84
C ARG A 360 3.92 -2.82 -6.41
N LEU A 361 3.60 -1.60 -5.95
CA LEU A 361 4.61 -0.58 -5.62
C LEU A 361 5.52 -0.97 -4.45
N ASP A 362 5.10 -1.91 -3.61
CA ASP A 362 5.90 -2.48 -2.52
C ASP A 362 7.19 -3.17 -3.00
N ARG A 363 7.21 -3.61 -4.27
CA ARG A 363 8.33 -4.29 -4.94
C ARG A 363 9.33 -3.35 -5.60
N LEU A 364 9.07 -2.04 -5.59
CA LEU A 364 10.04 -1.07 -6.09
C LEU A 364 11.26 -1.01 -5.18
N GLU A 365 12.42 -1.36 -5.72
CA GLU A 365 13.68 -1.27 -4.98
C GLU A 365 14.26 0.16 -5.03
N SER A 366 14.68 0.63 -3.85
CA SER A 366 15.41 1.88 -3.65
C SER A 366 16.10 1.89 -2.28
N ASP A 367 17.13 2.72 -2.15
CA ASP A 367 17.80 2.98 -0.87
C ASP A 367 16.99 3.91 0.05
N THR A 368 16.09 4.70 -0.54
CA THR A 368 15.19 5.60 0.16
C THR A 368 13.92 4.85 0.58
N ASP A 369 13.50 4.94 1.85
CA ASP A 369 12.25 4.31 2.29
C ASP A 369 11.01 5.15 1.94
N LYS A 370 11.12 6.48 2.07
CA LYS A 370 10.02 7.42 1.87
C LYS A 370 9.94 7.82 0.40
N PHE A 371 8.73 7.90 -0.12
CA PHE A 371 8.49 8.36 -1.47
C PHE A 371 7.13 9.04 -1.56
N MET A 372 6.97 9.87 -2.58
CA MET A 372 5.67 10.36 -2.99
C MET A 372 5.22 9.64 -4.26
N SER A 373 3.97 9.19 -4.26
CA SER A 373 3.32 8.60 -5.43
C SER A 373 2.38 9.62 -6.04
N LEU A 374 2.42 9.76 -7.35
CA LEU A 374 1.56 10.65 -8.12
C LEU A 374 1.03 9.92 -9.35
N SER A 375 -0.20 10.24 -9.73
CA SER A 375 -0.64 10.07 -11.12
C SER A 375 0.02 11.17 -11.97
N ASP A 376 0.10 10.95 -13.28
CA ASP A 376 0.64 11.93 -14.23
C ASP A 376 -0.13 13.26 -14.25
N ASP A 377 -1.44 13.21 -13.99
CA ASP A 377 -2.37 14.34 -13.94
C ASP A 377 -2.31 15.19 -12.65
N MET A 378 -1.47 14.85 -11.67
CA MET A 378 -1.29 15.59 -10.41
C MET A 378 -0.06 16.51 -10.49
N LEU A 379 -0.20 17.78 -10.14
CA LEU A 379 0.87 18.79 -10.19
C LEU A 379 0.95 19.60 -8.89
N LEU A 380 2.17 19.98 -8.54
CA LEU A 380 2.40 21.05 -7.56
C LEU A 380 2.24 22.41 -8.27
N SER A 381 1.59 23.37 -7.62
CA SER A 381 1.36 24.71 -8.18
C SER A 381 1.80 25.86 -7.28
N ASP A 382 2.28 25.55 -6.07
CA ASP A 382 2.96 26.50 -5.17
C ASP A 382 4.13 25.81 -4.44
N GLN A 383 4.96 26.58 -3.72
CA GLN A 383 6.14 26.08 -3.03
C GLN A 383 5.81 25.05 -1.94
N HIS A 384 6.50 23.91 -2.00
CA HIS A 384 6.45 22.84 -1.02
C HIS A 384 7.80 22.72 -0.30
N SER A 385 7.77 22.21 0.92
CA SER A 385 8.94 21.68 1.61
C SER A 385 8.82 20.16 1.74
N PRO A 386 9.91 19.43 2.05
CA PRO A 386 9.83 17.99 2.28
C PRO A 386 8.86 17.62 3.40
N ALA A 387 8.67 18.51 4.38
CA ALA A 387 7.76 18.33 5.50
C ALA A 387 6.27 18.33 5.08
N ASP A 388 5.93 18.87 3.90
CA ASP A 388 4.59 18.77 3.31
C ASP A 388 4.25 17.32 2.90
N ILE A 389 5.26 16.46 2.70
CA ILE A 389 5.13 15.04 2.34
C ILE A 389 5.41 14.15 3.57
N TYR A 390 6.58 14.32 4.18
CA TYR A 390 7.00 13.60 5.39
C TYR A 390 7.94 14.46 6.25
N SER A 391 7.73 14.46 7.56
CA SER A 391 8.60 15.11 8.54
C SER A 391 9.09 14.08 9.56
N PRO A 392 10.39 14.07 9.94
CA PRO A 392 10.86 13.25 11.06
C PRO A 392 10.19 13.59 12.41
N LEU A 393 9.64 14.81 12.54
CA LEU A 393 8.95 15.25 13.76
C LEU A 393 7.47 14.85 13.75
N TYR A 394 6.79 15.11 12.63
CA TYR A 394 5.33 15.02 12.53
C TYR A 394 4.82 13.88 11.65
N GLY A 395 5.73 13.11 11.04
CA GLY A 395 5.43 11.94 10.23
C GLY A 395 4.90 12.25 8.85
N PHE A 396 4.12 11.31 8.29
CA PHE A 396 3.46 11.48 6.98
C PHE A 396 2.36 12.54 7.03
N SER A 397 2.20 13.31 5.96
CA SER A 397 1.17 14.33 5.83
C SER A 397 -0.04 13.79 5.05
N PHE A 398 -1.08 13.34 5.75
CA PHE A 398 -2.26 12.73 5.12
C PHE A 398 -3.37 13.76 4.91
N ALA A 399 -3.74 14.00 3.66
CA ALA A 399 -4.89 14.83 3.31
C ALA A 399 -6.13 13.96 3.06
N PHE A 400 -7.27 14.34 3.66
CA PHE A 400 -8.57 13.69 3.46
C PHE A 400 -9.58 14.64 2.81
N GLU A 401 -10.53 14.06 2.08
CA GLU A 401 -11.68 14.76 1.49
C GLU A 401 -12.92 14.56 2.37
N TYR A 402 -13.29 15.61 3.10
CA TYR A 402 -14.41 15.57 4.05
C TYR A 402 -15.76 15.85 3.42
N SER A 403 -15.79 16.35 2.17
CA SER A 403 -17.05 16.47 1.41
C SER A 403 -17.60 15.11 0.97
N TRP A 404 -16.76 14.06 0.96
CA TRP A 404 -17.17 12.70 0.62
C TRP A 404 -17.68 11.95 1.86
N PRO A 405 -18.54 10.92 1.68
CA PRO A 405 -18.96 10.05 2.78
C PRO A 405 -17.77 9.35 3.46
N HIS A 406 -17.90 9.04 4.75
CA HIS A 406 -16.99 8.10 5.40
C HIS A 406 -17.26 6.67 4.91
N PHE A 407 -16.23 5.85 4.89
CA PHE A 407 -16.30 4.46 4.48
C PHE A 407 -16.32 3.54 5.70
N THR A 408 -17.38 2.74 5.82
CA THR A 408 -17.55 1.67 6.81
C THR A 408 -18.10 0.41 6.15
N ILE A 409 -18.19 -0.68 6.92
CA ILE A 409 -18.85 -1.91 6.47
C ILE A 409 -20.39 -1.84 6.52
N ASP A 410 -20.97 -0.81 7.15
CA ASP A 410 -22.42 -0.66 7.34
C ASP A 410 -23.15 -0.13 6.10
N TYR A 411 -22.44 0.01 4.99
CA TYR A 411 -23.00 0.39 3.69
C TYR A 411 -22.95 -0.79 2.70
N PRO A 412 -23.82 -1.81 2.87
CA PRO A 412 -23.88 -2.92 1.95
C PRO A 412 -24.80 -2.54 0.79
N PRO A 413 -24.21 -2.10 -0.31
CA PRO A 413 -24.35 -2.92 -1.50
C PRO A 413 -22.99 -3.12 -2.18
N ALA A 414 -21.87 -3.09 -1.43
CA ALA A 414 -20.51 -3.14 -1.99
C ALA A 414 -20.25 -4.28 -3.01
N PHE A 415 -21.06 -5.36 -2.96
CA PHE A 415 -21.08 -6.43 -3.96
C PHE A 415 -22.50 -6.82 -4.43
N GLY A 416 -23.46 -5.89 -4.34
CA GLY A 416 -24.86 -6.02 -4.77
C GLY A 416 -25.05 -6.11 -6.30
N SER A 417 -26.14 -5.56 -6.85
CA SER A 417 -26.40 -5.59 -8.31
C SER A 417 -25.25 -4.95 -9.12
N GLU A 418 -25.10 -5.35 -10.39
CA GLU A 418 -23.97 -4.95 -11.25
C GLU A 418 -23.77 -3.43 -11.42
N GLU A 419 -24.82 -2.65 -11.19
CA GLU A 419 -24.86 -1.19 -11.26
C GLU A 419 -24.00 -0.50 -10.19
N TYR A 420 -23.65 -1.18 -9.09
CA TYR A 420 -22.77 -0.65 -8.01
C TYR A 420 -21.29 -1.07 -8.16
N LYS A 421 -20.91 -1.75 -9.25
CA LYS A 421 -19.63 -2.48 -9.38
C LYS A 421 -18.55 -1.76 -10.18
N TYR A 422 -18.77 -0.49 -10.54
CA TYR A 422 -17.85 0.27 -11.40
C TYR A 422 -17.10 1.37 -10.64
N GLY A 423 -15.83 1.60 -11.01
CA GLY A 423 -14.98 2.65 -10.43
C GLY A 423 -14.30 2.27 -9.11
N GLU A 424 -13.89 3.29 -8.36
CA GLU A 424 -13.08 3.18 -7.14
C GLU A 424 -13.85 2.73 -5.90
N LEU A 425 -15.15 2.97 -5.89
CA LEU A 425 -15.98 2.84 -4.69
C LEU A 425 -15.96 1.43 -4.07
N PRO A 426 -16.07 0.32 -4.84
CA PRO A 426 -15.93 -1.03 -4.28
C PRO A 426 -14.56 -1.29 -3.62
N TYR A 427 -13.51 -0.58 -4.05
CA TYR A 427 -12.15 -0.79 -3.56
C TYR A 427 -11.95 -0.16 -2.19
N LEU A 428 -12.61 0.98 -1.95
CA LEU A 428 -12.68 1.62 -0.65
C LEU A 428 -13.38 0.73 0.36
N TYR A 429 -14.50 0.11 -0.01
CA TYR A 429 -15.21 -0.82 0.87
C TYR A 429 -14.40 -2.07 1.19
N LEU A 430 -13.73 -2.69 0.21
CA LEU A 430 -12.82 -3.82 0.48
C LEU A 430 -11.70 -3.41 1.43
N SER A 431 -11.10 -2.24 1.21
CA SER A 431 -10.00 -1.74 2.05
C SER A 431 -10.46 -1.43 3.48
N ALA A 432 -11.64 -0.84 3.65
CA ALA A 432 -12.26 -0.60 4.95
C ALA A 432 -12.56 -1.91 5.69
N TYR A 433 -13.03 -2.93 4.98
CA TYR A 433 -13.24 -4.28 5.51
C TYR A 433 -11.95 -4.95 6.01
N LEU A 434 -10.85 -4.85 5.26
CA LEU A 434 -9.55 -5.40 5.69
C LEU A 434 -9.06 -4.73 6.98
N LEU A 435 -9.20 -3.40 7.07
CA LEU A 435 -8.86 -2.63 8.26
C LEU A 435 -9.77 -2.97 9.45
N GLN A 436 -11.06 -3.16 9.19
CA GLN A 436 -12.04 -3.60 10.17
C GLN A 436 -11.66 -4.94 10.81
N ILE A 437 -11.26 -5.93 10.01
CA ILE A 437 -10.84 -7.24 10.53
C ILE A 437 -9.58 -7.10 11.38
N ARG A 438 -8.63 -6.26 10.95
CA ARG A 438 -7.32 -6.13 11.61
C ARG A 438 -7.36 -5.27 12.88
N PHE A 439 -8.17 -4.21 12.89
CA PHE A 439 -8.16 -3.15 13.91
C PHE A 439 -9.53 -2.84 14.51
N GLY A 440 -10.61 -3.34 13.94
CA GLY A 440 -11.97 -3.14 14.46
C GLY A 440 -12.67 -1.96 13.83
N TRP A 441 -13.86 -1.68 14.37
CA TRP A 441 -14.82 -0.77 13.74
C TRP A 441 -14.44 0.69 13.89
N GLU A 442 -14.45 1.43 12.77
CA GLU A 442 -14.12 2.86 12.72
C GLU A 442 -14.63 3.54 11.44
N TYR A 443 -14.97 4.83 11.53
CA TYR A 443 -15.24 5.68 10.37
C TYR A 443 -13.93 6.11 9.70
N ARG A 444 -13.84 5.91 8.38
CA ARG A 444 -12.61 6.20 7.63
C ARG A 444 -12.86 7.11 6.45
N SER A 445 -12.24 8.28 6.46
CA SER A 445 -12.33 9.32 5.43
C SER A 445 -11.55 8.94 4.16
N TYR A 446 -12.04 9.43 3.02
CA TYR A 446 -11.39 9.26 1.71
C TYR A 446 -10.10 10.09 1.63
N PRO A 447 -8.95 9.51 1.23
CA PRO A 447 -7.75 10.29 0.91
C PRO A 447 -8.04 11.28 -0.22
N LYS A 448 -7.70 12.55 -0.03
CA LYS A 448 -7.87 13.56 -1.06
C LYS A 448 -7.00 13.21 -2.28
N HIS A 449 -7.52 13.47 -3.48
CA HIS A 449 -6.82 13.23 -4.74
C HIS A 449 -5.68 14.23 -4.95
N THR A 450 -4.55 13.96 -4.30
CA THR A 450 -3.34 14.78 -4.31
C THR A 450 -2.10 13.90 -4.16
N VAL A 451 -0.91 14.49 -4.03
CA VAL A 451 0.34 13.78 -3.79
C VAL A 451 0.21 12.83 -2.59
N HIS A 452 0.56 11.56 -2.80
CA HIS A 452 0.41 10.53 -1.78
C HIS A 452 1.76 10.20 -1.12
N PRO A 453 1.99 10.58 0.15
CA PRO A 453 3.20 10.21 0.87
C PRO A 453 3.15 8.75 1.35
N MET A 454 4.19 8.00 1.03
CA MET A 454 4.25 6.55 1.22
C MET A 454 5.59 6.09 1.80
N SER A 455 5.62 4.86 2.31
CA SER A 455 6.84 4.17 2.76
C SER A 455 6.89 2.76 2.19
N ARG A 456 8.03 2.42 1.58
CA ARG A 456 8.27 1.09 1.01
C ARG A 456 8.21 0.02 2.08
N SER A 457 8.88 0.23 3.20
CA SER A 457 8.89 -0.75 4.30
C SER A 457 7.52 -0.92 4.95
N ILE A 458 6.69 0.12 5.02
CA ILE A 458 5.29 -0.01 5.49
C ILE A 458 4.43 -0.70 4.43
N LEU A 459 4.63 -0.44 3.13
CA LEU A 459 3.93 -1.16 2.07
C LEU A 459 4.22 -2.66 2.08
N ARG A 460 5.48 -3.05 2.34
CA ARG A 460 5.85 -4.46 2.54
C ARG A 460 5.16 -5.06 3.76
N GLU A 461 5.05 -4.31 4.85
CA GLU A 461 4.28 -4.69 6.06
C GLU A 461 2.78 -4.83 5.76
N LEU A 462 2.23 -3.93 4.97
CA LEU A 462 0.82 -3.91 4.59
C LEU A 462 0.47 -5.12 3.72
N ARG A 463 1.29 -5.42 2.71
CA ARG A 463 1.17 -6.63 1.90
C ARG A 463 1.30 -7.90 2.73
N SER A 464 2.22 -7.92 3.70
CA SER A 464 2.38 -9.05 4.62
C SER A 464 1.14 -9.24 5.49
N THR A 465 0.50 -8.14 5.89
CA THR A 465 -0.75 -8.15 6.65
C THR A 465 -1.92 -8.67 5.81
N PHE A 466 -2.03 -8.26 4.54
CA PHE A 466 -3.17 -8.59 3.67
C PHE A 466 -2.75 -9.28 2.35
N PRO A 467 -2.06 -10.44 2.40
CA PRO A 467 -1.37 -10.97 1.22
C PRO A 467 -2.33 -11.42 0.12
N SER A 468 -3.46 -12.04 0.46
CA SER A 468 -4.46 -12.45 -0.54
C SER A 468 -5.07 -11.25 -1.29
N ALA A 469 -5.39 -10.15 -0.58
CA ALA A 469 -5.95 -8.95 -1.18
C ALA A 469 -4.97 -8.20 -2.09
N PHE A 470 -3.69 -8.16 -1.72
CA PHE A 470 -2.64 -7.58 -2.58
C PHE A 470 -2.47 -8.40 -3.86
N GLU A 471 -2.42 -9.74 -3.79
CA GLU A 471 -2.25 -10.58 -4.98
C GLU A 471 -3.47 -10.58 -5.88
N LEU A 472 -4.67 -10.56 -5.30
CA LEU A 472 -5.91 -10.35 -6.02
C LEU A 472 -5.86 -9.06 -6.83
N SER A 473 -5.56 -7.94 -6.16
CA SER A 473 -5.56 -6.61 -6.79
C SER A 473 -4.47 -6.50 -7.85
N SER A 474 -3.29 -7.06 -7.54
CA SER A 474 -2.15 -7.12 -8.44
C SER A 474 -2.46 -7.86 -9.74
N ALA A 475 -3.33 -8.88 -9.71
CA ALA A 475 -3.62 -9.71 -10.89
C ALA A 475 -4.84 -9.26 -11.72
N GLN A 476 -5.54 -8.18 -11.33
CA GLN A 476 -6.66 -7.68 -12.12
C GLN A 476 -6.17 -7.04 -13.42
N ARG A 477 -6.96 -7.18 -14.49
CA ARG A 477 -6.61 -6.62 -15.78
C ARG A 477 -7.22 -5.25 -15.99
N PHE A 478 -8.46 -5.06 -15.53
CA PHE A 478 -9.21 -3.82 -15.74
C PHE A 478 -9.79 -3.27 -14.45
N ARG A 479 -9.86 -1.94 -14.34
CA ARG A 479 -10.57 -1.27 -13.23
C ARG A 479 -12.04 -1.65 -13.23
N GLY A 480 -12.57 -2.01 -12.08
CA GLY A 480 -13.94 -2.50 -11.88
C GLY A 480 -14.14 -3.99 -12.18
N GLU A 481 -13.13 -4.73 -12.66
CA GLU A 481 -13.28 -6.14 -13.06
C GLU A 481 -13.49 -7.06 -11.86
N SER A 482 -12.87 -6.76 -10.72
CA SER A 482 -13.15 -7.41 -9.44
C SER A 482 -12.79 -6.47 -8.29
N PRO A 483 -13.13 -6.79 -7.04
CA PRO A 483 -12.80 -5.94 -5.89
C PRO A 483 -11.29 -5.83 -5.74
N ALA A 484 -10.71 -4.64 -5.90
CA ALA A 484 -9.30 -4.35 -5.66
C ALA A 484 -9.12 -3.63 -4.32
N ILE A 485 -7.90 -3.58 -3.81
CA ILE A 485 -7.55 -2.63 -2.75
C ILE A 485 -7.44 -1.22 -3.35
N HIS A 486 -7.83 -0.24 -2.56
CA HIS A 486 -7.46 1.15 -2.80
C HIS A 486 -6.21 1.43 -1.97
N LEU A 487 -5.05 1.51 -2.61
CA LEU A 487 -3.76 1.49 -1.90
C LEU A 487 -3.61 2.68 -0.94
N TRP A 488 -3.93 3.90 -1.39
CA TRP A 488 -3.77 5.11 -0.59
C TRP A 488 -4.61 5.07 0.68
N PHE A 489 -5.90 4.74 0.53
CA PHE A 489 -6.84 4.58 1.66
C PHE A 489 -6.34 3.53 2.63
N LEU A 490 -5.95 2.36 2.12
CA LEU A 490 -5.47 1.26 2.94
C LEU A 490 -4.19 1.64 3.70
N PHE A 491 -3.24 2.32 3.05
CA PHE A 491 -1.98 2.76 3.67
C PHE A 491 -2.20 3.81 4.77
N TYR A 492 -2.97 4.87 4.49
CA TYR A 492 -3.17 5.98 5.42
C TYR A 492 -3.78 5.48 6.73
N TRP A 493 -4.87 4.74 6.62
CA TRP A 493 -5.57 4.21 7.78
C TRP A 493 -4.81 3.08 8.47
N TYR A 494 -4.02 2.29 7.75
CA TYR A 494 -3.11 1.33 8.39
C TYR A 494 -2.06 2.02 9.26
N VAL A 495 -1.45 3.10 8.78
CA VAL A 495 -0.47 3.88 9.57
C VAL A 495 -1.14 4.49 10.81
N ILE A 496 -2.32 5.09 10.65
CA ILE A 496 -3.10 5.67 11.77
C ILE A 496 -3.40 4.61 12.85
N GLU A 497 -3.91 3.45 12.43
CA GLU A 497 -4.28 2.37 13.35
C GLU A 497 -3.05 1.68 13.98
N ARG A 498 -1.94 1.55 13.25
CA ARG A 498 -0.68 1.02 13.80
C ARG A 498 -0.05 1.96 14.82
N HIS A 499 -0.16 3.27 14.63
CA HIS A 499 0.24 4.22 15.65
C HIS A 499 -0.59 4.07 16.93
N ARG A 500 -1.92 3.98 16.80
CA ARG A 500 -2.82 3.70 17.92
C ARG A 500 -2.47 2.39 18.64
N GLU A 501 -2.28 1.32 17.88
CA GLU A 501 -1.88 0.01 18.41
C GLU A 501 -0.53 0.07 19.14
N THR A 502 0.41 0.89 18.65
CA THR A 502 1.71 1.14 19.30
C THR A 502 1.54 1.82 20.66
N LEU A 503 0.65 2.81 20.78
CA LEU A 503 0.35 3.46 22.07
C LEU A 503 -0.18 2.45 23.10
N LEU A 504 -1.11 1.58 22.68
CA LEU A 504 -1.64 0.52 23.53
C LEU A 504 -0.52 -0.45 23.97
N TRP A 505 0.27 -0.92 23.00
CA TRP A 505 1.35 -1.87 23.25
C TRP A 505 2.42 -1.29 24.17
N SER A 506 2.83 -0.04 23.93
CA SER A 506 3.88 0.64 24.69
C SER A 506 3.51 0.77 26.16
N TYR A 507 2.25 1.02 26.48
CA TYR A 507 1.82 1.07 27.86
C TYR A 507 1.67 -0.33 28.47
N LEU A 508 0.92 -1.23 27.83
CA LEU A 508 0.59 -2.54 28.36
C LEU A 508 1.82 -3.45 28.50
N TYR A 509 2.60 -3.59 27.43
CA TYR A 509 3.81 -4.41 27.42
C TYR A 509 5.03 -3.65 27.95
N GLY A 510 5.11 -2.34 27.70
CA GLY A 510 6.25 -1.53 28.13
C GLY A 510 6.23 -1.17 29.61
N ASN A 511 5.17 -0.51 30.08
CA ASN A 511 5.08 0.06 31.42
C ASN A 511 4.51 -0.89 32.49
N LEU A 512 3.62 -1.82 32.10
CA LEU A 512 2.88 -2.64 33.07
C LEU A 512 3.32 -4.10 33.17
N HIS A 513 4.12 -4.57 32.21
CA HIS A 513 4.66 -5.92 32.24
C HIS A 513 5.88 -6.01 33.18
N ASP A 514 5.63 -6.47 34.40
CA ASP A 514 6.63 -6.58 35.48
C ASP A 514 7.40 -7.93 35.50
N GLY A 515 7.30 -8.81 34.49
CA GLY A 515 8.10 -10.05 34.43
C GLY A 515 7.57 -11.14 33.47
N ASP A 516 8.26 -12.29 33.42
CA ASP A 516 8.10 -13.37 32.42
C ASP A 516 6.71 -14.03 32.33
N THR A 517 5.78 -13.73 33.24
CA THR A 517 4.47 -14.42 33.29
C THR A 517 3.49 -13.95 32.22
N GLY A 518 3.67 -12.75 31.66
CA GLY A 518 2.74 -12.18 30.67
C GLY A 518 1.35 -11.84 31.23
N MET A 519 1.18 -11.87 32.56
CA MET A 519 -0.08 -11.64 33.27
C MET A 519 -0.11 -10.25 33.90
N LEU A 520 -1.30 -9.67 34.00
CA LEU A 520 -1.53 -8.35 34.57
C LEU A 520 -2.70 -8.36 35.56
N ASN A 521 -2.55 -7.63 36.67
CA ASN A 521 -3.58 -7.49 37.68
C ASN A 521 -4.61 -6.41 37.30
N LYS A 522 -5.87 -6.81 37.04
CA LYS A 522 -6.97 -5.91 36.63
C LYS A 522 -7.19 -4.75 37.58
N THR A 523 -7.18 -5.00 38.89
CA THR A 523 -7.40 -3.97 39.91
C THR A 523 -6.29 -2.92 39.88
N ARG A 524 -5.04 -3.34 39.70
CA ARG A 524 -3.90 -2.42 39.55
C ARG A 524 -4.03 -1.57 38.29
N LEU A 525 -4.41 -2.16 37.16
CA LEU A 525 -4.65 -1.41 35.92
C LEU A 525 -5.79 -0.39 36.09
N LEU A 526 -6.92 -0.81 36.67
CA LEU A 526 -8.04 0.08 36.94
C LEU A 526 -7.63 1.28 37.81
N LEU A 527 -6.94 1.02 38.94
CA LEU A 527 -6.47 2.07 39.83
C LEU A 527 -5.58 3.10 39.12
N GLN A 528 -4.59 2.62 38.35
CA GLN A 528 -3.68 3.49 37.61
C GLN A 528 -4.36 4.34 36.54
N LEU A 529 -5.47 3.85 35.96
CA LEU A 529 -6.24 4.57 34.96
C LEU A 529 -7.28 5.51 35.59
N SER A 530 -7.79 5.20 36.79
CA SER A 530 -8.77 6.04 37.49
C SER A 530 -8.18 7.29 38.15
N ASP A 531 -6.86 7.37 38.30
CA ASP A 531 -6.18 8.49 38.98
C ASP A 531 -6.23 9.82 38.21
N ILE A 532 -6.67 9.82 36.95
CA ILE A 532 -6.64 10.98 36.06
C ILE A 532 -8.05 11.41 35.72
N ASP A 533 -8.34 12.69 35.95
CA ASP A 533 -9.63 13.28 35.60
C ASP A 533 -9.79 13.42 34.08
N THR A 534 -10.74 12.66 33.54
CA THR A 534 -11.14 12.66 32.13
C THR A 534 -12.51 13.30 31.90
N SER A 535 -13.11 13.94 32.90
CA SER A 535 -14.47 14.49 32.82
C SER A 535 -14.58 15.79 32.02
N ALA A 536 -13.50 16.57 31.95
CA ALA A 536 -13.44 17.83 31.22
C ALA A 536 -12.61 17.72 29.91
N PRO A 537 -12.86 18.57 28.90
CA PRO A 537 -11.97 18.70 27.75
C PRO A 537 -10.52 18.98 28.16
N PHE A 538 -9.55 18.47 27.38
CA PHE A 538 -8.14 18.70 27.64
C PHE A 538 -7.42 19.26 26.40
N ALA A 539 -6.71 20.37 26.57
CA ALA A 539 -6.02 21.05 25.48
C ALA A 539 -4.66 20.38 25.16
N ARG A 540 -4.48 20.06 23.89
CA ARG A 540 -3.23 19.65 23.25
C ARG A 540 -2.73 20.78 22.37
N THR A 541 -1.46 21.14 22.54
CA THR A 541 -0.83 22.31 21.92
C THR A 541 0.28 21.93 20.93
N SER A 542 0.43 20.64 20.63
CA SER A 542 1.45 20.08 19.73
C SER A 542 1.44 20.70 18.32
N LEU A 543 0.27 21.19 17.87
CA LEU A 543 0.05 21.85 16.58
C LEU A 543 -0.21 23.36 16.67
N LEU A 544 0.01 23.99 17.82
CA LEU A 544 -0.03 25.45 17.87
C LEU A 544 1.08 26.02 16.96
N PRO A 545 0.82 27.08 16.18
CA PRO A 545 1.81 27.62 15.24
C PRO A 545 3.17 27.94 15.87
N SER A 546 3.18 28.48 17.10
CA SER A 546 4.41 28.74 17.86
C SER A 546 5.18 27.48 18.22
N THR A 547 4.47 26.40 18.58
CA THR A 547 5.07 25.10 18.95
C THR A 547 5.67 24.45 17.72
N VAL A 548 4.93 24.40 16.61
CA VAL A 548 5.37 23.86 15.32
C VAL A 548 6.60 24.63 14.82
N ALA A 549 6.53 25.97 14.79
CA ALA A 549 7.65 26.81 14.34
C ALA A 549 8.91 26.60 15.18
N GLN A 550 8.77 26.51 16.51
CA GLN A 550 9.89 26.23 17.40
C GLN A 550 10.47 24.83 17.18
N ALA A 551 9.62 23.81 17.00
CA ALA A 551 10.06 22.44 16.76
C ALA A 551 10.90 22.32 15.48
N PHE A 552 10.41 22.88 14.36
CA PHE A 552 11.14 22.90 13.09
C PHE A 552 12.45 23.70 13.16
N ALA A 553 12.42 24.88 13.81
CA ALA A 553 13.62 25.69 14.01
C ALA A 553 14.69 24.95 14.83
N ASN A 554 14.29 24.29 15.92
CA ASN A 554 15.21 23.54 16.78
C ASN A 554 15.75 22.30 16.05
N ALA A 555 14.94 21.64 15.22
CA ALA A 555 15.36 20.53 14.36
C ALA A 555 16.22 20.94 13.17
N SER A 556 16.26 22.23 12.81
CA SER A 556 16.88 22.70 11.56
C SER A 556 16.28 22.03 10.32
N ILE A 557 14.96 21.82 10.36
CA ILE A 557 14.16 21.30 9.24
C ILE A 557 13.25 22.43 8.78
N GLU A 558 13.11 22.57 7.45
CA GLU A 558 12.17 23.52 6.88
C GLU A 558 10.72 23.10 7.20
N PRO A 559 9.88 24.00 7.73
CA PRO A 559 8.49 23.68 8.04
C PRO A 559 7.65 23.48 6.77
N ASN A 560 6.47 22.91 6.93
CA ASN A 560 5.44 22.83 5.91
C ASN A 560 5.18 24.21 5.28
N LYS A 561 5.07 24.26 3.94
CA LYS A 561 4.75 25.48 3.19
C LYS A 561 3.34 25.45 2.61
N ALA A 562 2.97 24.32 2.04
CA ALA A 562 1.70 24.14 1.35
C ALA A 562 0.59 23.63 2.27
N SER A 563 0.96 22.90 3.32
CA SER A 563 0.02 22.20 4.19
C SER A 563 0.04 22.71 5.64
N GLN A 564 -1.08 22.55 6.34
CA GLN A 564 -1.20 22.79 7.79
C GLN A 564 -1.78 21.58 8.51
N GLY A 565 -1.27 21.26 9.69
CA GLY A 565 -1.74 20.13 10.50
C GLY A 565 -3.10 20.38 11.14
N LEU A 566 -4.11 19.60 10.74
CA LEU A 566 -5.41 19.49 11.39
C LEU A 566 -5.28 18.71 12.70
N TRP A 567 -4.64 17.54 12.67
CA TRP A 567 -4.46 16.66 13.82
C TRP A 567 -3.13 15.92 13.72
N THR A 568 -2.47 15.61 14.84
CA THR A 568 -1.19 14.89 14.83
C THR A 568 -1.27 13.63 15.67
N SER A 569 -0.52 12.61 15.26
CA SER A 569 -0.31 11.37 16.00
C SER A 569 0.18 11.59 17.45
N LEU A 570 0.86 12.70 17.75
CA LEU A 570 1.23 13.09 19.13
C LEU A 570 0.01 13.36 20.03
N ASP A 571 -1.16 13.65 19.45
CA ASP A 571 -2.41 13.87 20.16
C ASP A 571 -3.31 12.62 20.18
N GLY A 572 -2.76 11.47 19.77
CA GLY A 572 -3.50 10.23 19.62
C GLY A 572 -4.34 10.18 18.33
N PRO A 573 -5.21 9.17 18.19
CA PRO A 573 -6.08 9.08 17.03
C PRO A 573 -7.11 10.22 16.98
N VAL A 574 -7.43 10.69 15.77
CA VAL A 574 -8.25 11.91 15.53
C VAL A 574 -9.65 11.84 16.13
N TRP A 575 -10.24 10.65 16.24
CA TRP A 575 -11.57 10.46 16.84
C TRP A 575 -11.59 10.68 18.36
N LEU A 576 -10.44 10.96 18.99
CA LEU A 576 -10.39 11.50 20.36
C LEU A 576 -10.66 13.02 20.42
N SER A 577 -10.73 13.69 19.27
CA SER A 577 -11.11 15.10 19.17
C SER A 577 -12.47 15.36 19.81
N LEU A 578 -12.57 16.49 20.52
CA LEU A 578 -13.83 17.03 21.05
C LEU A 578 -14.76 17.49 19.93
N GLU A 579 -14.19 18.15 18.93
CA GLU A 579 -14.90 18.64 17.75
C GLU A 579 -14.93 17.55 16.68
N ASP A 580 -16.03 17.49 15.94
CA ASP A 580 -16.12 16.63 14.76
C ASP A 580 -15.03 16.99 13.75
N GLU A 581 -14.44 15.97 13.13
CA GLU A 581 -13.30 16.15 12.23
C GLU A 581 -13.65 17.04 11.02
N ARG A 582 -14.89 16.96 10.52
CA ARG A 582 -15.36 17.75 9.37
C ARG A 582 -15.55 19.21 9.75
N GLU A 583 -16.17 19.46 10.90
CA GLU A 583 -16.37 20.83 11.41
C GLU A 583 -15.02 21.53 11.65
N LEU A 584 -14.06 20.81 12.23
CA LEU A 584 -12.71 21.30 12.42
C LEU A 584 -12.02 21.57 11.07
N ALA A 585 -12.16 20.68 10.10
CA ALA A 585 -11.58 20.83 8.77
C ALA A 585 -12.13 22.05 8.01
N GLU A 586 -13.45 22.29 8.06
CA GLU A 586 -14.06 23.46 7.42
C GLU A 586 -13.53 24.78 7.99
N ARG A 587 -13.31 24.84 9.31
CA ARG A 587 -12.72 26.01 9.96
C ARG A 587 -11.27 26.22 9.53
N PHE A 588 -10.53 25.13 9.41
CA PHE A 588 -9.16 25.15 8.90
C PHE A 588 -9.09 25.68 7.46
N ASP A 589 -9.96 25.18 6.57
CA ASP A 589 -9.97 25.54 5.16
C ASP A 589 -10.26 27.03 4.96
N ARG A 590 -11.10 27.64 5.81
CA ARG A 590 -11.32 29.09 5.82
C ARG A 590 -10.05 29.87 6.11
N ASN A 591 -9.25 29.43 7.09
CA ASN A 591 -7.97 30.07 7.41
C ASN A 591 -6.93 29.82 6.32
N LEU A 592 -6.84 28.60 5.80
CA LEU A 592 -5.92 28.23 4.73
C LEU A 592 -6.16 29.07 3.48
N THR A 593 -7.42 29.19 3.06
CA THR A 593 -7.83 30.03 1.92
C THR A 593 -7.54 31.53 2.17
N ALA A 594 -7.68 31.98 3.43
CA ALA A 594 -7.33 33.34 3.83
C ALA A 594 -5.81 33.55 4.04
N LYS A 595 -4.97 32.52 3.83
CA LYS A 595 -3.52 32.52 4.08
C LYS A 595 -3.15 32.91 5.52
N THR A 596 -3.97 32.48 6.48
CA THR A 596 -3.73 32.66 7.91
C THR A 596 -3.48 31.31 8.60
N SER A 597 -2.82 31.36 9.76
CA SER A 597 -2.57 30.18 10.59
C SER A 597 -3.74 29.91 11.53
N PHE A 598 -4.08 28.64 11.75
CA PHE A 598 -5.03 28.25 12.80
C PHE A 598 -4.39 28.31 14.20
N GLN A 599 -4.85 29.23 15.06
CA GLN A 599 -4.19 29.58 16.34
C GLN A 599 -4.75 28.87 17.57
N GLU A 600 -5.72 27.97 17.41
CA GLU A 600 -6.37 27.30 18.53
C GLU A 600 -5.71 25.94 18.83
N PRO A 601 -5.73 25.48 20.09
CA PRO A 601 -5.29 24.13 20.45
C PRO A 601 -6.29 23.07 19.96
N ARG A 602 -5.88 21.81 20.02
CA ARG A 602 -6.77 20.66 19.82
C ARG A 602 -7.29 20.18 21.15
N TYR A 603 -8.56 19.85 21.23
CA TYR A 603 -9.17 19.41 22.49
C TYR A 603 -9.48 17.93 22.44
N LEU A 604 -9.03 17.18 23.45
CA LEU A 604 -9.47 15.80 23.66
C LEU A 604 -10.85 15.82 24.32
N LYS A 605 -11.77 15.00 23.80
CA LYS A 605 -13.08 14.80 24.41
C LYS A 605 -12.98 14.11 25.77
N PRO A 606 -13.94 14.34 26.69
CA PRO A 606 -14.08 13.52 27.88
C PRO A 606 -14.22 12.04 27.55
N CYS A 607 -13.72 11.16 28.41
CA CYS A 607 -13.91 9.72 28.27
C CYS A 607 -14.15 9.08 29.64
N ARG A 608 -14.77 7.90 29.64
CA ARG A 608 -14.98 7.11 30.86
C ARG A 608 -14.63 5.65 30.60
N MET A 609 -13.83 5.07 31.48
CA MET A 609 -13.58 3.64 31.49
C MET A 609 -14.81 2.93 32.07
N GLU A 610 -15.56 2.24 31.23
CA GLU A 610 -16.72 1.46 31.65
C GLU A 610 -16.31 0.14 32.33
N PRO A 611 -17.10 -0.41 33.27
CA PRO A 611 -16.77 -1.67 33.96
C PRO A 611 -16.49 -2.83 32.99
N GLN A 612 -17.23 -2.89 31.88
CA GLN A 612 -17.08 -3.88 30.81
C GLN A 612 -15.67 -3.90 30.17
N CYS A 613 -14.90 -2.82 30.30
CA CYS A 613 -13.50 -2.78 29.83
C CYS A 613 -12.59 -3.78 30.56
N PHE A 614 -13.01 -4.24 31.73
CA PHE A 614 -12.26 -5.15 32.60
C PHE A 614 -12.90 -6.55 32.70
N GLU A 615 -13.88 -6.85 31.86
CA GLU A 615 -14.52 -8.16 31.75
C GLU A 615 -13.82 -9.02 30.70
N PHE A 616 -13.23 -10.15 31.13
CA PHE A 616 -12.50 -11.09 30.28
C PHE A 616 -13.00 -12.52 30.52
N GLU A 617 -12.78 -13.42 29.55
CA GLU A 617 -13.09 -14.84 29.69
C GLU A 617 -12.26 -15.42 30.85
N ASP A 618 -12.94 -15.87 31.91
CA ASP A 618 -12.45 -16.08 33.29
C ASP A 618 -12.48 -14.83 34.20
N THR A 619 -13.69 -14.38 34.54
CA THR A 619 -13.92 -13.27 35.47
C THR A 619 -13.48 -13.57 36.91
N SER A 620 -13.20 -14.84 37.25
CA SER A 620 -12.88 -15.28 38.60
C SER A 620 -11.45 -14.92 39.04
N SER A 621 -10.52 -14.83 38.07
CA SER A 621 -9.13 -14.43 38.32
C SER A 621 -8.96 -12.91 38.20
N ASN A 622 -8.20 -12.30 39.14
CA ASN A 622 -7.74 -10.92 39.03
C ASN A 622 -6.55 -10.75 38.08
N LEU A 623 -5.90 -11.85 37.69
CA LEU A 623 -4.78 -11.89 36.77
C LEU A 623 -5.26 -12.27 35.37
N VAL A 624 -4.98 -11.43 34.39
CA VAL A 624 -5.39 -11.59 32.98
C VAL A 624 -4.15 -11.51 32.08
N PRO A 625 -4.02 -12.36 31.05
CA PRO A 625 -2.94 -12.23 30.08
C PRO A 625 -2.96 -10.87 29.39
N ILE A 626 -1.81 -10.21 29.28
CA ILE A 626 -1.70 -8.89 28.63
C ILE A 626 -2.19 -8.98 27.18
N MET A 627 -1.92 -10.08 26.49
CA MET A 627 -2.39 -10.31 25.12
C MET A 627 -3.92 -10.28 25.01
N SER A 628 -4.65 -10.82 26.00
CA SER A 628 -6.12 -10.78 26.01
C SER A 628 -6.64 -9.34 26.17
N ILE A 629 -5.99 -8.53 27.01
CA ILE A 629 -6.31 -7.10 27.17
C ILE A 629 -6.02 -6.35 25.86
N PHE A 630 -4.82 -6.57 25.32
CA PHE A 630 -4.35 -5.92 24.11
C PHE A 630 -5.23 -6.26 22.90
N ASP A 631 -5.56 -7.53 22.66
CA ASP A 631 -6.44 -7.94 21.56
C ASP A 631 -7.84 -7.36 21.69
N ARG A 632 -8.41 -7.39 22.91
CA ARG A 632 -9.71 -6.82 23.17
C ARG A 632 -9.70 -5.31 22.92
N TRP A 633 -8.77 -4.56 23.49
CA TRP A 633 -8.76 -3.09 23.42
C TRP A 633 -8.26 -2.52 22.09
N ARG A 634 -7.42 -3.27 21.36
CA ARG A 634 -6.97 -2.86 20.02
C ARG A 634 -8.08 -2.99 18.98
N ARG A 635 -9.01 -3.94 19.14
CA ARG A 635 -9.97 -4.29 18.07
C ARG A 635 -11.43 -4.48 18.49
N VAL A 636 -11.71 -5.19 19.58
CA VAL A 636 -13.07 -5.59 19.95
C VAL A 636 -13.79 -4.49 20.71
N GLU A 637 -13.18 -3.98 21.78
CA GLU A 637 -13.66 -2.89 22.62
C GLU A 637 -12.73 -1.68 22.47
N ARG A 638 -12.76 -1.08 21.27
CA ARG A 638 -11.87 0.04 20.92
C ARG A 638 -12.01 1.22 21.89
N SER A 639 -13.23 1.51 22.33
CA SER A 639 -13.53 2.58 23.29
C SER A 639 -12.74 2.47 24.60
N CYS A 640 -12.49 1.25 25.08
CA CYS A 640 -11.68 1.00 26.27
C CYS A 640 -10.19 1.33 26.03
N GLY A 641 -9.64 0.89 24.90
CA GLY A 641 -8.28 1.25 24.49
C GLY A 641 -8.12 2.75 24.25
N ASP A 642 -9.12 3.37 23.64
CA ASP A 642 -9.15 4.80 23.31
C ASP A 642 -9.22 5.66 24.56
N CYS A 643 -10.02 5.26 25.55
CA CYS A 643 -10.06 5.98 26.82
C CYS A 643 -8.74 5.79 27.60
N MET A 644 -8.09 4.62 27.55
CA MET A 644 -6.74 4.47 28.09
C MET A 644 -5.74 5.42 27.40
N ILE A 645 -5.78 5.52 26.07
CA ILE A 645 -4.92 6.47 25.33
C ILE A 645 -5.22 7.91 25.77
N ASN A 646 -6.49 8.30 25.87
CA ASN A 646 -6.91 9.64 26.32
C ASN A 646 -6.38 9.96 27.72
N ILE A 647 -6.52 9.03 28.68
CA ILE A 647 -5.97 9.14 30.05
C ILE A 647 -4.47 9.39 30.02
N LEU A 648 -3.73 8.62 29.22
CA LEU A 648 -2.27 8.70 29.15
C LEU A 648 -1.77 9.93 28.38
N LEU A 649 -2.53 10.43 27.40
CA LEU A 649 -2.25 11.71 26.76
C LEU A 649 -2.35 12.87 27.77
N ARG A 650 -3.39 12.88 28.60
CA ARG A 650 -3.53 13.85 29.71
C ARG A 650 -2.37 13.75 30.68
N LYS A 651 -1.98 12.53 31.04
CA LYS A 651 -0.80 12.28 31.89
C LYS A 651 0.51 12.79 31.28
N SER A 652 0.62 12.72 29.95
CA SER A 652 1.82 13.15 29.21
C SER A 652 1.92 14.66 29.07
N GLY A 653 0.87 15.42 29.42
CA GLY A 653 0.84 16.87 29.29
C GLY A 653 0.31 17.34 27.93
N PRO A 654 0.65 18.55 27.46
CA PRO A 654 0.00 19.14 26.29
C PRO A 654 0.66 18.85 24.93
N THR A 655 1.88 18.29 24.90
CA THR A 655 2.69 18.16 23.66
C THR A 655 3.32 16.78 23.43
N GLY A 656 3.67 16.04 24.48
CA GLY A 656 4.39 14.76 24.38
C GLY A 656 3.54 13.50 24.65
N LEU A 657 4.24 12.36 24.69
CA LEU A 657 3.75 10.99 24.92
C LEU A 657 4.48 10.30 26.10
N GLY A 658 5.14 11.05 26.98
CA GLY A 658 6.01 10.50 28.02
C GLY A 658 5.39 9.41 28.91
N ALA A 659 4.06 9.43 29.15
CA ALA A 659 3.38 8.42 29.97
C ALA A 659 3.26 7.05 29.28
N PHE A 660 3.38 6.99 27.96
CA PHE A 660 3.33 5.73 27.20
C PHE A 660 4.68 5.01 27.20
N LEU A 661 5.78 5.73 27.40
CA LEU A 661 7.13 5.22 27.17
C LEU A 661 7.68 4.50 28.40
N ALA A 662 8.11 3.25 28.21
CA ALA A 662 8.60 2.39 29.28
C ALA A 662 9.91 2.91 29.91
N ARG A 663 10.16 2.50 31.16
CA ARG A 663 11.48 2.64 31.81
C ARG A 663 12.48 1.59 31.36
N ASP A 664 12.01 0.40 30.97
CA ASP A 664 12.86 -0.66 30.42
C ASP A 664 13.49 -0.20 29.09
N PRO A 665 14.82 -0.17 28.95
CA PRO A 665 15.48 0.38 27.76
C PRO A 665 15.14 -0.36 26.46
N LYS A 666 14.97 -1.68 26.51
CA LYS A 666 14.69 -2.49 25.32
C LYS A 666 13.28 -2.20 24.80
N LYS A 667 12.28 -2.22 25.69
CA LYS A 667 10.89 -1.93 25.33
C LYS A 667 10.70 -0.46 24.95
N ARG A 668 11.38 0.47 25.63
CA ARG A 668 11.39 1.89 25.27
C ARG A 668 11.90 2.10 23.85
N LYS A 669 13.01 1.43 23.48
CA LYS A 669 13.56 1.50 22.12
C LYS A 669 12.58 0.98 21.07
N ILE A 670 11.87 -0.11 21.32
CA ILE A 670 10.82 -0.63 20.42
C ILE A 670 9.69 0.41 20.28
N ALA A 671 9.19 0.93 21.40
CA ALA A 671 8.12 1.93 21.41
C ALA A 671 8.49 3.19 20.63
N LEU A 672 9.66 3.77 20.90
CA LEU A 672 10.15 4.97 20.19
C LEU A 672 10.20 4.75 18.68
N ARG A 673 10.78 3.62 18.24
CA ARG A 673 10.91 3.28 16.82
C ARG A 673 9.56 3.03 16.16
N ALA A 674 8.66 2.33 16.82
CA ALA A 674 7.31 2.08 16.30
C ALA A 674 6.48 3.38 16.22
N LEU A 675 6.49 4.20 17.27
CA LEU A 675 5.79 5.50 17.27
C LEU A 675 6.31 6.41 16.16
N HIS A 676 7.63 6.47 15.96
CA HIS A 676 8.22 7.22 14.84
C HIS A 676 7.84 6.65 13.48
N ARG A 677 7.92 5.32 13.30
CA ARG A 677 7.59 4.63 12.03
C ARG A 677 6.17 4.93 11.56
N TYR A 678 5.22 4.99 12.49
CA TYR A 678 3.80 5.25 12.18
C TYR A 678 3.35 6.69 12.52
N SER A 679 4.31 7.59 12.78
CA SER A 679 3.99 9.00 12.99
C SER A 679 3.32 9.57 11.74
N HIS A 680 2.32 10.40 11.97
CA HIS A 680 1.56 11.05 10.91
C HIS A 680 0.87 12.32 11.44
N THR A 681 0.43 13.12 10.49
CA THR A 681 -0.42 14.29 10.67
C THR A 681 -1.55 14.20 9.65
N ILE A 682 -2.77 14.45 10.11
CA ILE A 682 -3.90 14.74 9.24
C ILE A 682 -3.75 16.21 8.85
N SER A 683 -3.56 16.47 7.56
CA SER A 683 -3.18 17.77 7.03
C SER A 683 -4.29 18.35 6.14
N ARG A 684 -4.35 19.68 6.11
CA ARG A 684 -5.14 20.44 5.13
C ARG A 684 -4.19 21.08 4.13
N VAL A 685 -4.51 20.94 2.86
CA VAL A 685 -3.78 21.51 1.72
C VAL A 685 -4.80 22.03 0.71
N ASP A 686 -4.50 23.19 0.11
CA ASP A 686 -5.30 23.79 -0.96
C ASP A 686 -5.03 23.04 -2.27
N ALA A 687 -5.53 21.81 -2.33
CA ALA A 687 -5.51 20.94 -3.50
C ALA A 687 -6.84 21.05 -4.26
N ARG A 688 -6.78 21.24 -5.58
CA ARG A 688 -7.95 21.35 -6.47
C ARG A 688 -8.01 20.19 -7.43
N TYR A 689 -9.22 19.68 -7.64
CA TYR A 689 -9.50 18.63 -8.60
C TYR A 689 -10.45 19.18 -9.66
N GLY A 690 -10.08 19.06 -10.93
CA GLY A 690 -10.88 19.53 -12.06
C GLY A 690 -10.96 18.49 -13.15
N MET A 691 -12.18 18.22 -13.61
CA MET A 691 -12.42 17.30 -14.72
C MET A 691 -12.36 18.05 -16.04
N MET A 692 -11.39 17.70 -16.88
CA MET A 692 -11.22 18.29 -18.20
C MET A 692 -12.14 17.62 -19.22
N GLU A 693 -13.42 18.00 -19.20
CA GLU A 693 -14.45 17.39 -20.07
C GLU A 693 -14.50 18.02 -21.47
N SER A 694 -14.01 19.25 -21.62
CA SER A 694 -13.99 19.95 -22.89
C SER A 694 -12.90 21.02 -22.94
N SER A 695 -12.55 21.45 -24.15
CA SER A 695 -11.58 22.53 -24.35
C SER A 695 -12.01 23.86 -23.72
N GLN A 696 -13.30 24.09 -23.47
CA GLN A 696 -13.78 25.29 -22.77
C GLN A 696 -13.55 25.19 -21.27
N VAL A 697 -13.87 24.03 -20.68
CA VAL A 697 -13.68 23.77 -19.24
C VAL A 697 -12.20 23.88 -18.87
N VAL A 698 -11.31 23.38 -19.73
CA VAL A 698 -9.86 23.54 -19.56
C VAL A 698 -9.47 25.02 -19.43
N ASP A 699 -9.95 25.90 -20.33
CA ASP A 699 -9.66 27.35 -20.26
C ASP A 699 -10.21 27.99 -18.97
N GLU A 700 -11.43 27.62 -18.59
CA GLU A 700 -12.10 28.16 -17.39
C GLU A 700 -11.34 27.78 -16.11
N LEU A 701 -11.02 26.49 -15.93
CA LEU A 701 -10.22 26.01 -14.81
C LEU A 701 -8.82 26.63 -14.80
N THR A 702 -8.22 26.79 -15.98
CA THR A 702 -6.90 27.43 -16.13
C THR A 702 -6.91 28.88 -15.67
N ALA A 703 -7.85 29.67 -16.19
CA ALA A 703 -7.99 31.07 -15.82
C ALA A 703 -8.32 31.23 -14.33
N GLU A 704 -9.14 30.33 -13.79
CA GLU A 704 -9.52 30.31 -12.38
C GLU A 704 -8.32 30.02 -11.47
N TRP A 705 -7.61 28.90 -11.66
CA TRP A 705 -6.56 28.53 -10.71
C TRP A 705 -5.24 29.31 -10.91
N LEU A 706 -4.98 29.89 -12.09
CA LEU A 706 -3.91 30.90 -12.24
C LEU A 706 -4.16 32.12 -11.34
N LYS A 707 -5.44 32.50 -11.17
CA LYS A 707 -5.85 33.61 -10.30
C LYS A 707 -5.81 33.21 -8.83
N GLN A 708 -6.29 32.02 -8.49
CA GLN A 708 -6.40 31.56 -7.09
C GLN A 708 -5.07 31.08 -6.51
N LYS A 709 -4.19 30.51 -7.36
CA LYS A 709 -2.90 29.91 -6.98
C LYS A 709 -3.03 28.87 -5.86
N PRO A 710 -3.79 27.78 -6.09
CA PRO A 710 -3.81 26.66 -5.16
C PRO A 710 -2.40 26.06 -5.00
N ALA A 711 -2.20 25.29 -3.93
CA ALA A 711 -0.91 24.64 -3.69
C ALA A 711 -0.71 23.43 -4.60
N GLU A 712 -1.77 22.67 -4.84
CA GLU A 712 -1.74 21.45 -5.65
C GLU A 712 -2.95 21.43 -6.59
N ILE A 713 -2.79 20.86 -7.78
CA ILE A 713 -3.87 20.72 -8.77
C ILE A 713 -3.84 19.32 -9.39
N CYS A 714 -5.01 18.82 -9.73
CA CYS A 714 -5.20 17.60 -10.51
C CYS A 714 -6.12 17.91 -11.69
N PHE A 715 -5.59 17.71 -12.90
CA PHE A 715 -6.29 17.90 -14.17
C PHE A 715 -6.70 16.55 -14.73
N ASN A 716 -7.82 16.01 -14.26
CA ASN A 716 -8.22 14.67 -14.65
C ASN A 716 -8.88 14.68 -16.04
N ASP A 717 -8.38 13.88 -16.97
CA ASP A 717 -8.82 13.85 -18.36
C ASP A 717 -10.15 13.07 -18.53
N HIS A 718 -11.22 13.83 -18.79
CA HIS A 718 -12.57 13.29 -18.93
C HIS A 718 -13.17 13.58 -20.32
N LEU A 719 -12.32 13.83 -21.32
CA LEU A 719 -12.76 14.08 -22.68
C LEU A 719 -13.34 12.79 -23.30
N ASN A 720 -14.65 12.77 -23.50
CA ASN A 720 -15.35 11.68 -24.15
C ASN A 720 -15.67 12.04 -25.61
N SER A 721 -14.64 12.09 -26.46
CA SER A 721 -14.79 12.35 -27.90
C SER A 721 -13.92 11.42 -28.73
N GLU A 722 -14.47 10.95 -29.84
CA GLU A 722 -13.74 10.22 -30.89
C GLU A 722 -13.48 11.11 -32.12
N ASP A 723 -13.96 12.36 -32.14
CA ASP A 723 -13.73 13.31 -33.24
C ASP A 723 -12.27 13.80 -33.22
N PRO A 724 -11.44 13.47 -34.23
CA PRO A 724 -10.05 13.88 -34.27
C PRO A 724 -9.84 15.40 -34.18
N VAL A 725 -10.81 16.20 -34.66
CA VAL A 725 -10.74 17.67 -34.60
C VAL A 725 -10.94 18.17 -33.18
N GLU A 726 -11.90 17.58 -32.46
CA GLU A 726 -12.17 17.92 -31.06
C GLU A 726 -11.03 17.49 -30.15
N ILE A 727 -10.56 16.24 -30.31
CA ILE A 727 -9.38 15.69 -29.63
C ILE A 727 -8.16 16.60 -29.87
N SER A 728 -7.88 16.98 -31.12
CA SER A 728 -6.72 17.83 -31.43
C SER A 728 -6.83 19.23 -30.82
N LYS A 729 -8.04 19.82 -30.79
CA LYS A 729 -8.26 21.13 -30.15
C LYS A 729 -8.08 21.03 -28.64
N PHE A 730 -8.63 19.99 -28.02
CA PHE A 730 -8.47 19.72 -26.61
C PHE A 730 -6.99 19.54 -26.26
N ALA A 731 -6.27 18.68 -27.00
CA ALA A 731 -4.84 18.45 -26.83
C ALA A 731 -4.02 19.74 -26.84
N GLN A 732 -4.30 20.61 -27.82
CA GLN A 732 -3.59 21.88 -27.96
C GLN A 732 -3.83 22.77 -26.74
N LYS A 733 -5.05 22.78 -26.20
CA LYS A 733 -5.38 23.57 -25.01
C LYS A 733 -4.85 22.96 -23.72
N ALA A 734 -5.01 21.66 -23.50
CA ALA A 734 -4.45 20.98 -22.32
C ALA A 734 -2.92 21.18 -22.23
N LYS A 735 -2.21 21.03 -23.35
CA LYS A 735 -0.77 21.34 -23.43
C LYS A 735 -0.48 22.82 -23.21
N GLY A 736 -1.31 23.70 -23.75
CA GLY A 736 -1.24 25.15 -23.56
C GLY A 736 -1.38 25.52 -22.09
N THR A 737 -2.40 25.00 -21.40
CA THR A 737 -2.67 25.16 -19.97
C THR A 737 -1.46 24.75 -19.15
N SER A 738 -0.96 23.54 -19.31
CA SER A 738 0.18 23.06 -18.52
C SER A 738 1.44 23.89 -18.79
N SER A 739 1.64 24.34 -20.03
CA SER A 739 2.71 25.28 -20.39
C SER A 739 2.50 26.68 -19.82
N ASP A 740 1.26 27.19 -19.78
CA ASP A 740 0.93 28.52 -19.28
C ASP A 740 1.07 28.56 -17.76
N TYR A 741 0.60 27.52 -17.04
CA TYR A 741 0.88 27.34 -15.61
C TYR A 741 2.38 27.31 -15.39
N GLN A 742 3.12 26.43 -16.07
CA GLN A 742 4.55 26.35 -15.86
C GLN A 742 5.25 27.69 -16.16
N ARG A 743 4.90 28.37 -17.26
CA ARG A 743 5.50 29.65 -17.65
C ARG A 743 5.15 30.78 -16.69
N ASP A 744 3.89 30.90 -16.27
CA ASP A 744 3.46 31.94 -15.34
C ASP A 744 4.05 31.71 -13.94
N LEU A 745 4.25 30.45 -13.55
CA LEU A 745 4.89 30.07 -12.31
C LEU A 745 6.41 30.31 -12.35
N GLU A 746 7.09 29.93 -13.44
CA GLU A 746 8.51 30.27 -13.67
C GLU A 746 8.71 31.80 -13.71
N ASN A 747 7.81 32.54 -14.37
CA ASN A 747 7.84 34.01 -14.41
C ASN A 747 7.54 34.66 -13.06
N CYS A 748 6.74 34.02 -12.18
CA CYS A 748 6.54 34.46 -10.81
C CYS A 748 7.81 34.25 -9.96
N MET A 749 8.54 33.15 -10.14
CA MET A 749 9.80 32.90 -9.43
C MET A 749 10.93 33.84 -9.86
N ILE A 750 10.96 34.29 -11.13
CA ILE A 750 11.96 35.25 -11.62
C ILE A 750 11.67 36.70 -11.14
N ARG A 751 10.43 37.00 -10.72
CA ARG A 751 10.01 38.35 -10.28
C ARG A 751 10.02 38.54 -8.76
N ALA A 752 10.22 37.48 -7.97
CA ALA A 752 10.45 37.53 -6.53
C ALA A 752 11.96 37.61 -6.23
#